data_AF-Q63KI0-F1
#
_entry.id   AF-Q63KI0-F1
#
_cell.length_a   1.000
_cell.length_b   1.000
_cell.length_c   1.000
_cell.angle_alpha   90.00
_cell.angle_beta   90.00
_cell.angle_gamma   90.00
#
_symmetry.space_group_name_H-M   'P 1'
#
loop_
_entity.id
_entity.type
_entity.pdbx_description
1 polymer ?
#
loop_
_entity_poly.entity_id
_entity_poly.type
_entity_poly.pdbx_seq_one_letter_code
_entity_poly.pdbx_strand_id
1 'polypeptide(L)'
;MTTPYPSPPDARANRAAEARAHGGLLEPGRNCDALLHAERFATLIDGDAYFSTLRAALRRARHTVFIVGWDIDSRLRLVPDGAHDGWPEPLAAFLHALANARRRLRIYVLAWDFSMIYALEREWPPVYRTAWRSRHGIVFRLDGTHPRGASHHQKFVVIDDRVAFVGGFDLTRSRWDTPRHAPDEPRRVDPNGARYAPFHDVQAMFDGDAAAAIGALARERWARTCGKRVAIRAHRRRAADDDPWPPGAPVDVRDVTLAIALTTPRRRGGDEVGHIRALTADAIAAARRDLYIENQYFTAAVVREALTARLAADDPPDVVVVAPREQSGWLQEATMGVLRARLHRALVDADRHGRYRLLCPHVDGLGELCVNVHSKLMCVDDDYLVIGSANLNNRSMVLDTECNIVLAANGEPRVREAIARTRERLLAEHLGVSADAVAAARACTGRLNRAIDALRGAHPHRTLRPFTPSASADLDALVPVSAWLDPERPIDADRLMSEFVPREQSRSLTARFLALGAFVLFAAALAAAWRFTPLGQHLSVASLARAGARAAELPAAPVALVAGYVAAALLAVPVTLLITATGLVFGAWPGIAYAAAGTLLAAAATYGIGRWLGRDAVRRLAGRRANRLSEHIGRRGIVAMAVLRLLPIAPFTVVNLVAGASSIGFRDYLVGTALGMLPGIVLTVTFAHQLSAALVHPTPAAFAWLAAIGLAFVGVSALLLRALGRRR
;
A
#
# COMPACT_ATOMS: atom_id res chain seq x y z
N MET A 1 46.13 -29.52 -27.09
CA MET A 1 44.92 -30.37 -27.16
C MET A 1 44.66 -30.93 -25.77
N THR A 2 43.72 -30.35 -25.04
CA THR A 2 43.27 -30.84 -23.73
C THR A 2 41.75 -30.81 -23.76
N THR A 3 41.16 -32.01 -23.74
CA THR A 3 39.73 -32.29 -23.82
C THR A 3 38.96 -31.72 -22.63
N PRO A 4 37.74 -31.18 -22.83
CA PRO A 4 36.86 -30.80 -21.74
C PRO A 4 36.19 -32.03 -21.13
N TYR A 5 36.16 -32.09 -19.80
CA TYR A 5 35.40 -33.08 -19.01
C TYR A 5 33.91 -33.09 -19.42
N PRO A 6 33.25 -34.26 -19.47
CA PRO A 6 31.83 -34.34 -19.76
C PRO A 6 31.02 -33.75 -18.60
N SER A 7 30.13 -32.82 -18.93
CA SER A 7 29.07 -32.33 -18.04
C SER A 7 28.22 -33.52 -17.56
N PRO A 8 27.89 -33.63 -16.26
CA PRO A 8 26.99 -34.68 -15.80
C PRO A 8 25.61 -34.51 -16.47
N PRO A 9 24.90 -35.62 -16.78
CA PRO A 9 23.63 -35.57 -17.50
C PRO A 9 22.60 -34.74 -16.74
N ASP A 10 21.84 -33.97 -17.53
CA ASP A 10 20.95 -32.90 -17.09
C ASP A 10 19.73 -33.48 -16.34
N ALA A 11 19.89 -33.72 -15.04
CA ALA A 11 18.83 -34.21 -14.14
C ALA A 11 17.58 -33.30 -14.12
N ARG A 12 17.72 -32.04 -14.57
CA ARG A 12 16.60 -31.09 -14.74
C ARG A 12 15.77 -31.40 -15.98
N ALA A 13 16.40 -31.82 -17.08
CA ALA A 13 15.72 -32.21 -18.31
C ALA A 13 14.93 -33.51 -18.13
N ASN A 14 15.49 -34.49 -17.39
CA ASN A 14 14.80 -35.76 -17.10
C ASN A 14 13.55 -35.58 -16.22
N ARG A 15 13.58 -34.76 -15.16
CA ARG A 15 12.39 -34.51 -14.33
C ARG A 15 11.31 -33.71 -15.04
N ALA A 16 11.69 -32.79 -15.93
CA ALA A 16 10.74 -32.06 -16.79
C ALA A 16 10.09 -32.99 -17.84
N ALA A 17 10.83 -33.99 -18.34
CA ALA A 17 10.31 -35.03 -19.21
C ALA A 17 9.37 -36.00 -18.46
N GLU A 18 9.68 -36.37 -17.22
CA GLU A 18 8.81 -37.19 -16.36
C GLU A 18 7.50 -36.48 -15.99
N ALA A 19 7.54 -35.17 -15.67
CA ALA A 19 6.34 -34.36 -15.42
C ALA A 19 5.42 -34.26 -16.66
N ARG A 20 6.02 -34.19 -17.86
CA ARG A 20 5.30 -34.23 -19.14
C ARG A 20 4.73 -35.62 -19.45
N ALA A 21 5.45 -36.69 -19.08
CA ALA A 21 4.98 -38.07 -19.24
C ALA A 21 3.77 -38.41 -18.34
N HIS A 22 3.45 -37.56 -17.35
CA HIS A 22 2.32 -37.72 -16.43
C HIS A 22 1.20 -36.66 -16.60
N GLY A 23 1.25 -35.82 -17.65
CA GLY A 23 0.18 -34.87 -17.94
C GLY A 23 -0.09 -33.82 -16.84
N GLY A 24 0.93 -33.47 -16.04
CA GLY A 24 0.79 -32.53 -14.92
C GLY A 24 0.57 -31.07 -15.36
N LEU A 25 -0.10 -30.29 -14.52
CA LEU A 25 -0.41 -28.86 -14.73
C LEU A 25 0.85 -27.99 -14.85
N LEU A 26 1.94 -28.40 -14.20
CA LEU A 26 3.10 -27.57 -13.93
C LEU A 26 4.21 -27.76 -14.98
N GLU A 27 4.60 -26.67 -15.61
CA GLU A 27 5.59 -26.60 -16.67
C GLU A 27 6.69 -25.58 -16.31
N PRO A 28 7.91 -26.05 -15.96
CA PRO A 28 9.06 -25.19 -15.71
C PRO A 28 9.35 -24.25 -16.88
N GLY A 29 9.58 -22.98 -16.58
CA GLY A 29 9.81 -21.90 -17.54
C GLY A 29 8.53 -21.27 -18.13
N ARG A 30 7.34 -21.84 -17.89
CA ARG A 30 6.05 -21.27 -18.34
C ARG A 30 5.19 -20.80 -17.17
N ASN A 31 4.78 -21.73 -16.31
CA ASN A 31 3.88 -21.45 -15.19
C ASN A 31 4.51 -21.73 -13.82
N CYS A 32 5.74 -22.25 -13.79
CA CYS A 32 6.60 -22.27 -12.62
C CYS A 32 8.06 -22.09 -13.03
N ASP A 33 8.91 -21.69 -12.10
CA ASP A 33 10.35 -21.54 -12.27
C ASP A 33 11.06 -22.89 -12.17
N ALA A 34 10.71 -23.68 -11.15
CA ALA A 34 11.31 -24.97 -10.89
C ALA A 34 10.35 -25.89 -10.12
N LEU A 35 10.58 -27.20 -10.26
CA LEU A 35 10.00 -28.27 -9.45
C LEU A 35 11.11 -28.84 -8.56
N LEU A 36 10.89 -28.81 -7.24
CA LEU A 36 11.93 -29.07 -6.25
C LEU A 36 11.39 -29.96 -5.13
N HIS A 37 12.27 -30.77 -4.54
CA HIS A 37 11.91 -31.64 -3.44
C HIS A 37 11.85 -30.89 -2.11
N ALA A 38 10.88 -31.23 -1.27
CA ALA A 38 10.82 -30.88 0.15
C ALA A 38 10.56 -32.15 0.98
N GLU A 39 11.31 -32.35 2.05
CA GLU A 39 11.13 -33.51 2.95
C GLU A 39 9.90 -33.32 3.84
N ARG A 40 9.56 -32.07 4.18
CA ARG A 40 8.39 -31.70 4.98
C ARG A 40 7.70 -30.48 4.38
N PHE A 41 6.37 -30.51 4.42
CA PHE A 41 5.50 -29.39 4.09
C PHE A 41 4.42 -29.23 5.17
N ALA A 42 4.11 -27.98 5.51
CA ALA A 42 3.04 -27.63 6.43
C ALA A 42 2.37 -26.30 6.04
N THR A 43 1.07 -26.22 6.29
CA THR A 43 0.24 -25.03 6.15
C THR A 43 -0.06 -24.45 7.52
N LEU A 44 0.42 -23.22 7.74
CA LEU A 44 0.20 -22.45 8.95
C LEU A 44 -0.94 -21.47 8.68
N ILE A 45 -2.06 -21.69 9.35
CA ILE A 45 -3.26 -20.85 9.23
C ILE A 45 -3.26 -19.85 10.38
N ASP A 46 -3.43 -18.58 10.03
CA ASP A 46 -3.38 -17.42 10.91
C ASP A 46 -2.02 -17.10 11.56
N GLY A 47 -1.95 -15.87 12.07
CA GLY A 47 -0.73 -15.30 12.62
C GLY A 47 -0.25 -16.01 13.88
N ASP A 48 -1.14 -16.56 14.69
CA ASP A 48 -0.76 -17.30 15.90
C ASP A 48 0.07 -18.55 15.57
N ALA A 49 -0.37 -19.36 14.62
CA ALA A 49 0.38 -20.53 14.16
C ALA A 49 1.68 -20.13 13.45
N TYR A 50 1.62 -19.13 12.56
CA TYR A 50 2.79 -18.69 11.80
C TYR A 50 3.87 -18.06 12.67
N PHE A 51 3.53 -17.01 13.44
CA PHE A 51 4.53 -16.21 14.15
C PHE A 51 5.17 -16.98 15.31
N SER A 52 4.43 -17.84 16.01
CA SER A 52 4.98 -18.71 17.06
C SER A 52 5.95 -19.74 16.47
N THR A 53 5.57 -20.40 15.38
CA THR A 53 6.42 -21.37 14.65
C THR A 53 7.68 -20.70 14.10
N LEU A 54 7.53 -19.50 13.51
CA LEU A 54 8.65 -18.72 13.00
C LEU A 54 9.63 -18.34 14.12
N ARG A 55 9.14 -17.89 15.29
CA ARG A 55 10.00 -17.59 16.44
C ARG A 55 10.79 -18.82 16.89
N ALA A 56 10.14 -19.96 16.98
CA ALA A 56 10.78 -21.22 17.35
C ALA A 56 11.85 -21.64 16.32
N ALA A 57 11.60 -21.43 15.03
CA ALA A 57 12.55 -21.74 13.96
C ALA A 57 13.75 -20.77 13.96
N LEU A 58 13.52 -19.46 14.14
CA LEU A 58 14.59 -18.45 14.23
C LEU A 58 15.53 -18.72 15.41
N ARG A 59 15.00 -19.21 16.53
CA ARG A 59 15.81 -19.70 17.66
C ARG A 59 16.70 -20.87 17.31
N ARG A 60 16.57 -21.52 16.16
CA ARG A 60 17.43 -22.63 15.73
C ARG A 60 18.43 -22.23 14.64
N ALA A 61 18.32 -21.01 14.09
CA ALA A 61 19.19 -20.49 13.03
C ALA A 61 20.67 -20.41 13.42
N ARG A 62 21.58 -20.95 12.59
CA ARG A 62 23.02 -21.01 12.90
C ARG A 62 23.89 -20.13 11.99
N HIS A 63 23.49 -19.93 10.73
CA HIS A 63 24.35 -19.38 9.69
C HIS A 63 23.73 -18.19 8.97
N THR A 64 22.53 -18.33 8.42
CA THR A 64 21.89 -17.27 7.63
C THR A 64 20.40 -17.21 7.86
N VAL A 65 19.88 -16.00 8.02
CA VAL A 65 18.43 -15.74 7.98
C VAL A 65 18.18 -14.67 6.92
N PHE A 66 17.28 -14.94 5.97
CA PHE A 66 16.75 -13.92 5.08
C PHE A 66 15.31 -13.63 5.48
N ILE A 67 14.98 -12.35 5.68
CA ILE A 67 13.62 -11.86 5.88
C ILE A 67 13.33 -10.90 4.76
N VAL A 68 12.32 -11.21 3.96
CA VAL A 68 11.90 -10.45 2.80
C VAL A 68 10.41 -10.15 2.93
N GLY A 69 10.03 -8.89 2.85
CA GLY A 69 8.63 -8.48 2.98
C GLY A 69 8.31 -7.13 2.34
N TRP A 70 7.03 -6.90 2.08
CA TRP A 70 6.52 -5.61 1.64
C TRP A 70 6.68 -4.56 2.75
N ASP A 71 6.50 -4.97 4.01
CA ASP A 71 6.73 -4.15 5.20
C ASP A 71 7.24 -4.99 6.39
N ILE A 72 8.00 -4.36 7.29
CA ILE A 72 8.59 -5.01 8.47
C ILE A 72 8.58 -4.01 9.63
N ASP A 73 7.83 -4.30 10.71
CA ASP A 73 7.82 -3.45 11.91
C ASP A 73 8.83 -3.98 12.94
N SER A 74 9.78 -3.14 13.33
CA SER A 74 10.85 -3.52 14.26
C SER A 74 10.35 -3.90 15.67
N ARG A 75 9.14 -3.45 16.02
CA ARG A 75 8.52 -3.59 17.35
C ARG A 75 7.52 -4.74 17.40
N LEU A 76 7.26 -5.43 16.29
CA LEU A 76 6.34 -6.55 16.24
C LEU A 76 6.67 -7.58 17.32
N ARG A 77 5.66 -8.02 18.07
CA ARG A 77 5.76 -9.16 18.98
C ARG A 77 5.19 -10.38 18.26
N LEU A 78 6.04 -11.38 18.02
CA LEU A 78 5.63 -12.62 17.34
C LEU A 78 4.68 -13.47 18.21
N VAL A 79 4.82 -13.37 19.54
CA VAL A 79 3.96 -14.05 20.52
C VAL A 79 3.41 -12.97 21.48
N PRO A 80 2.16 -12.53 21.32
CA PRO A 80 1.60 -11.40 22.08
C PRO A 80 1.57 -11.61 23.60
N ASP A 81 1.42 -12.85 24.06
CA ASP A 81 1.42 -13.18 25.49
C ASP A 81 2.83 -13.22 26.09
N GLY A 82 3.85 -13.11 25.25
CA GLY A 82 5.24 -13.36 25.61
C GLY A 82 5.62 -14.81 25.30
N ALA A 83 6.80 -15.00 24.73
CA ALA A 83 7.26 -16.35 24.37
C ALA A 83 7.88 -17.10 25.56
N HIS A 84 8.19 -16.40 26.65
CA HIS A 84 8.78 -16.94 27.89
C HIS A 84 10.02 -17.82 27.65
N ASP A 85 10.79 -17.51 26.61
CA ASP A 85 11.91 -18.33 26.15
C ASP A 85 13.29 -17.70 26.43
N GLY A 86 13.32 -16.66 27.26
CA GLY A 86 14.54 -15.93 27.63
C GLY A 86 15.05 -14.97 26.56
N TRP A 87 14.34 -14.79 25.44
CA TRP A 87 14.71 -13.84 24.39
C TRP A 87 13.81 -12.59 24.40
N PRO A 88 14.30 -11.43 23.92
CA PRO A 88 13.47 -10.23 23.81
C PRO A 88 12.19 -10.44 23.00
N GLU A 89 11.15 -9.69 23.33
CA GLU A 89 9.85 -9.79 22.66
C GLU A 89 9.78 -9.01 21.33
N PRO A 90 10.27 -7.74 21.23
CA PRO A 90 10.24 -7.01 19.97
C PRO A 90 11.13 -7.64 18.90
N LEU A 91 10.63 -7.76 17.67
CA LEU A 91 11.29 -8.45 16.56
C LEU A 91 12.75 -8.02 16.35
N ALA A 92 13.03 -6.72 16.26
CA ALA A 92 14.40 -6.25 16.05
C ALA A 92 15.31 -6.59 17.24
N ALA A 93 14.83 -6.44 18.47
CA ALA A 93 15.59 -6.77 19.68
C ALA A 93 15.88 -8.28 19.76
N PHE A 94 14.91 -9.11 19.41
CA PHE A 94 15.04 -10.56 19.33
C PHE A 94 16.11 -10.98 18.30
N LEU A 95 16.04 -10.45 17.08
CA LEU A 95 17.01 -10.75 16.03
C LEU A 95 18.42 -10.27 16.43
N HIS A 96 18.55 -9.09 17.02
CA HIS A 96 19.84 -8.59 17.53
C HIS A 96 20.41 -9.50 18.60
N ALA A 97 19.58 -9.98 19.53
CA ALA A 97 20.01 -10.91 20.56
C ALA A 97 20.49 -12.23 19.94
N LEU A 98 19.77 -12.78 18.95
CA LEU A 98 20.20 -14.00 18.24
C LEU A 98 21.54 -13.80 17.53
N ALA A 99 21.70 -12.70 16.79
CA ALA A 99 22.94 -12.39 16.08
C ALA A 99 24.14 -12.20 17.02
N ASN A 100 23.91 -11.59 18.20
CA ASN A 100 24.94 -11.42 19.22
C ASN A 100 25.33 -12.76 19.88
N ALA A 101 24.34 -13.59 20.20
CA ALA A 101 24.58 -14.91 20.81
C ALA A 101 25.28 -15.89 19.84
N ARG A 102 25.17 -15.66 18.52
CA ARG A 102 25.69 -16.55 17.48
C ARG A 102 26.59 -15.79 16.52
N ARG A 103 27.90 -15.74 16.82
CA ARG A 103 28.89 -14.98 16.03
C ARG A 103 28.96 -15.36 14.54
N ARG A 104 28.49 -16.56 14.15
CA ARG A 104 28.42 -17.03 12.76
C ARG A 104 27.11 -16.71 12.06
N LEU A 105 26.06 -16.34 12.80
CA LEU A 105 24.76 -16.03 12.25
C LEU A 105 24.77 -14.67 11.57
N ARG A 106 24.28 -14.61 10.33
CA ARG A 106 24.04 -13.38 9.58
C ARG A 106 22.56 -13.26 9.23
N ILE A 107 21.95 -12.14 9.59
CA ILE A 107 20.53 -11.87 9.36
C ILE A 107 20.42 -10.75 8.34
N TYR A 108 19.72 -11.01 7.25
CA TYR A 108 19.49 -10.10 6.13
C TYR A 108 18.02 -9.75 6.08
N VAL A 109 17.70 -8.47 6.21
CA VAL A 109 16.32 -7.97 6.26
C VAL A 109 16.12 -7.01 5.10
N LEU A 110 15.23 -7.37 4.17
CA LEU A 110 14.91 -6.61 2.97
C LEU A 110 13.43 -6.22 2.98
N ALA A 111 13.17 -4.92 3.07
CA ALA A 111 11.81 -4.36 2.97
C ALA A 111 11.66 -3.47 1.73
N TRP A 112 10.45 -3.24 1.24
CA TRP A 112 10.21 -2.38 0.06
C TRP A 112 10.44 -0.88 0.36
N ASP A 113 11.17 -0.17 -0.52
CA ASP A 113 11.37 1.29 -0.47
C ASP A 113 10.10 2.02 -0.94
N PHE A 114 9.28 2.36 0.06
CA PHE A 114 7.92 2.88 0.02
C PHE A 114 7.55 3.91 -1.07
N SER A 115 6.25 3.96 -1.40
CA SER A 115 5.60 5.17 -1.92
C SER A 115 5.08 6.03 -0.75
N MET A 116 5.17 7.37 -0.84
CA MET A 116 4.69 8.30 0.21
C MET A 116 3.20 8.14 0.58
N ILE A 117 2.41 7.40 -0.22
CA ILE A 117 0.98 7.19 -0.02
C ILE A 117 0.71 6.32 1.23
N TYR A 118 1.64 5.43 1.60
CA TYR A 118 1.50 4.51 2.75
C TYR A 118 2.17 5.01 4.04
N ALA A 119 2.56 6.29 4.10
CA ALA A 119 3.35 6.83 5.22
C ALA A 119 2.63 6.81 6.58
N LEU A 120 1.29 6.77 6.60
CA LEU A 120 0.48 6.68 7.81
C LEU A 120 0.23 5.23 8.27
N GLU A 121 0.50 4.26 7.40
CA GLU A 121 0.26 2.84 7.68
C GLU A 121 1.51 2.10 8.17
N ARG A 122 2.67 2.75 8.13
CA ARG A 122 3.99 2.18 8.40
C ARG A 122 4.68 2.84 9.60
N GLU A 123 5.68 2.16 10.14
CA GLU A 123 6.55 2.70 11.21
C GLU A 123 7.21 4.02 10.76
N TRP A 124 7.30 4.99 11.68
CA TRP A 124 7.76 6.34 11.35
C TRP A 124 9.28 6.34 11.00
N PRO A 125 9.72 6.96 9.87
CA PRO A 125 11.07 6.77 9.31
C PRO A 125 12.28 7.04 10.24
N PRO A 126 12.23 7.97 11.23
CA PRO A 126 13.36 8.19 12.15
C PRO A 126 13.60 7.04 13.14
N VAL A 127 12.54 6.34 13.56
CA VAL A 127 12.61 5.19 14.50
C VAL A 127 13.10 3.94 13.78
N TYR A 128 12.60 3.71 12.56
CA TYR A 128 12.95 2.63 11.66
C TYR A 128 14.47 2.48 11.44
N ARG A 129 15.15 3.59 11.15
CA ARG A 129 16.61 3.58 10.92
C ARG A 129 17.42 3.37 12.20
N THR A 130 16.86 3.62 13.37
CA THR A 130 17.57 3.54 14.65
C THR A 130 17.52 2.12 15.23
N ALA A 131 16.36 1.45 15.17
CA ALA A 131 16.20 0.06 15.62
C ALA A 131 17.02 -0.94 14.78
N TRP A 132 17.09 -0.70 13.47
CA TRP A 132 17.85 -1.53 12.53
C TRP A 132 19.31 -1.06 12.30
N ARG A 133 19.83 -0.11 13.11
CA ARG A 133 21.24 0.31 13.02
C ARG A 133 22.14 -0.92 13.04
N SER A 134 23.09 -0.98 12.10
CA SER A 134 23.96 -2.14 11.93
C SER A 134 24.76 -2.41 13.21
N ARG A 135 24.30 -3.40 13.97
CA ARG A 135 25.08 -4.09 15.00
C ARG A 135 25.67 -5.35 14.37
N HIS A 136 26.66 -5.96 15.02
CA HIS A 136 27.30 -7.18 14.51
C HIS A 136 26.25 -8.24 14.12
N GLY A 137 26.27 -8.68 12.86
CA GLY A 137 25.46 -9.81 12.38
C GLY A 137 24.13 -9.48 11.69
N ILE A 138 23.62 -8.24 11.73
CA ILE A 138 22.37 -7.86 11.03
C ILE A 138 22.63 -6.84 9.92
N VAL A 139 22.06 -7.09 8.75
CA VAL A 139 22.07 -6.17 7.61
C VAL A 139 20.63 -5.89 7.18
N PHE A 140 20.22 -4.63 7.31
CA PHE A 140 18.90 -4.15 6.91
C PHE A 140 19.00 -3.24 5.67
N ARG A 141 18.08 -3.41 4.71
CA ARG A 141 17.98 -2.60 3.49
C ARG A 141 16.54 -2.37 3.03
N LEU A 142 16.33 -1.23 2.39
CA LEU A 142 15.13 -0.92 1.62
C LEU A 142 15.40 -1.18 0.12
N ASP A 143 14.45 -1.81 -0.56
CA ASP A 143 14.52 -2.18 -1.97
C ASP A 143 13.61 -1.31 -2.84
N GLY A 144 14.23 -0.40 -3.59
CA GLY A 144 13.58 0.49 -4.56
C GLY A 144 13.82 0.11 -6.02
N THR A 145 14.28 -1.12 -6.31
CA THR A 145 14.76 -1.50 -7.66
C THR A 145 13.67 -1.89 -8.67
N HIS A 146 12.43 -1.50 -8.40
CA HIS A 146 11.23 -1.89 -9.16
C HIS A 146 10.82 -0.82 -10.19
N PRO A 147 10.11 -1.20 -11.26
CA PRO A 147 9.49 -0.22 -12.16
C PRO A 147 8.60 0.77 -11.41
N ARG A 148 8.44 1.98 -11.95
CA ARG A 148 7.59 3.00 -11.33
C ARG A 148 6.16 2.47 -11.19
N GLY A 149 5.58 2.66 -10.00
CA GLY A 149 4.23 2.18 -9.69
C GLY A 149 4.15 0.71 -9.29
N ALA A 150 5.24 -0.06 -9.40
CA ALA A 150 5.34 -1.43 -8.87
C ALA A 150 5.79 -1.44 -7.41
N SER A 151 5.46 -2.53 -6.72
CA SER A 151 5.93 -2.82 -5.37
C SER A 151 6.73 -4.11 -5.32
N HIS A 152 7.58 -4.20 -4.30
CA HIS A 152 8.03 -5.50 -3.86
C HIS A 152 6.99 -6.11 -2.92
N HIS A 153 6.41 -7.26 -3.30
CA HIS A 153 5.30 -7.84 -2.56
C HIS A 153 5.48 -9.31 -2.15
N GLN A 154 6.66 -9.92 -2.37
CA GLN A 154 6.96 -11.27 -1.85
C GLN A 154 7.15 -11.22 -0.33
N LYS A 155 6.54 -12.16 0.41
CA LYS A 155 6.82 -12.34 1.84
C LYS A 155 7.37 -13.71 2.08
N PHE A 156 8.64 -13.76 2.49
CA PHE A 156 9.25 -15.02 2.88
C PHE A 156 10.36 -14.86 3.91
N VAL A 157 10.55 -15.92 4.69
CA VAL A 157 11.69 -16.07 5.58
C VAL A 157 12.42 -17.35 5.23
N VAL A 158 13.74 -17.31 5.13
CA VAL A 158 14.58 -18.50 4.91
C VAL A 158 15.63 -18.61 5.99
N ILE A 159 15.73 -19.78 6.60
CA ILE A 159 16.67 -20.08 7.69
C ILE A 159 17.65 -21.15 7.21
N ASP A 160 18.94 -20.79 7.21
CA ASP A 160 20.09 -21.62 6.87
C ASP A 160 20.01 -22.31 5.50
N ASP A 161 19.22 -21.77 4.56
CA ASP A 161 18.88 -22.42 3.28
C ASP A 161 18.19 -23.80 3.44
N ARG A 162 17.67 -24.09 4.63
CA ARG A 162 17.12 -25.40 5.02
C ARG A 162 15.64 -25.36 5.32
N VAL A 163 15.11 -24.26 5.83
CA VAL A 163 13.68 -24.08 6.11
C VAL A 163 13.23 -22.75 5.54
N ALA A 164 12.12 -22.75 4.82
CA ALA A 164 11.51 -21.56 4.25
C ALA A 164 10.05 -21.41 4.66
N PHE A 165 9.62 -20.16 4.78
CA PHE A 165 8.24 -19.74 4.99
C PHE A 165 7.85 -18.84 3.82
N VAL A 166 6.77 -19.13 3.10
CA VAL A 166 6.28 -18.32 1.96
C VAL A 166 4.76 -18.19 2.03
N GLY A 167 4.22 -16.99 1.85
CA GLY A 167 2.77 -16.77 1.94
C GLY A 167 2.39 -15.29 1.99
N GLY A 168 1.25 -15.00 2.63
CA GLY A 168 0.68 -13.66 2.68
C GLY A 168 1.23 -12.77 3.81
N PHE A 169 1.86 -13.36 4.84
CA PHE A 169 2.24 -12.63 6.05
C PHE A 169 3.50 -11.78 5.89
N ASP A 170 3.34 -10.47 6.07
CA ASP A 170 4.44 -9.57 6.42
C ASP A 170 4.77 -9.66 7.92
N LEU A 171 6.04 -9.42 8.28
CA LEU A 171 6.46 -9.27 9.68
C LEU A 171 6.17 -7.84 10.16
N THR A 172 4.90 -7.42 10.11
CA THR A 172 4.46 -6.07 10.47
C THR A 172 3.21 -6.09 11.37
N ARG A 173 2.80 -4.92 11.82
CA ARG A 173 1.70 -4.69 12.75
C ARG A 173 0.35 -5.20 12.23
N SER A 174 -0.59 -5.53 13.12
CA SER A 174 -1.98 -5.87 12.78
C SER A 174 -2.16 -7.11 11.90
N ARG A 175 -1.27 -8.10 12.02
CA ARG A 175 -1.34 -9.39 11.30
C ARG A 175 -1.59 -10.58 12.22
N TRP A 176 -1.36 -10.47 13.53
CA TRP A 176 -1.57 -11.60 14.45
C TRP A 176 -3.08 -11.78 14.71
N ASP A 177 -3.54 -13.02 14.63
CA ASP A 177 -4.89 -13.45 15.04
C ASP A 177 -4.87 -14.97 15.29
N THR A 178 -5.97 -15.49 15.84
CA THR A 178 -6.19 -16.93 16.02
C THR A 178 -7.34 -17.41 15.12
N PRO A 179 -7.44 -18.73 14.84
CA PRO A 179 -8.54 -19.31 14.07
C PRO A 179 -9.94 -19.04 14.63
N ARG A 180 -10.06 -18.57 15.88
CA ARG A 180 -11.35 -18.17 16.45
C ARG A 180 -11.88 -16.85 15.88
N HIS A 181 -11.00 -15.95 15.45
CA HIS A 181 -11.33 -14.58 15.01
C HIS A 181 -12.31 -13.83 15.94
N ALA A 182 -12.26 -14.11 17.25
CA ALA A 182 -13.18 -13.52 18.21
C ALA A 182 -13.10 -11.99 18.12
N PRO A 183 -14.22 -11.25 17.97
CA PRO A 183 -14.23 -9.81 17.64
C PRO A 183 -13.47 -8.95 18.66
N ASP A 184 -13.45 -9.37 19.92
CA ASP A 184 -12.91 -8.67 21.08
C ASP A 184 -11.59 -9.24 21.60
N GLU A 185 -10.93 -10.14 20.84
CA GLU A 185 -9.67 -10.80 21.21
C GLU A 185 -8.64 -9.78 21.78
N PRO A 186 -8.37 -9.83 23.10
CA PRO A 186 -7.61 -8.77 23.79
C PRO A 186 -6.15 -8.69 23.36
N ARG A 187 -5.62 -9.76 22.74
CA ARG A 187 -4.25 -9.84 22.25
C ARG A 187 -4.03 -9.17 20.90
N ARG A 188 -5.10 -8.86 20.14
CA ARG A 188 -5.02 -8.11 18.88
C ARG A 188 -4.79 -6.62 19.12
N VAL A 189 -3.55 -6.29 19.47
CA VAL A 189 -3.08 -4.93 19.74
C VAL A 189 -1.80 -4.67 18.93
N ASP A 190 -1.77 -3.56 18.19
CA ASP A 190 -0.61 -3.15 17.40
C ASP A 190 0.52 -2.61 18.31
N PRO A 191 1.75 -2.45 17.80
CA PRO A 191 2.86 -1.94 18.62
C PRO A 191 2.67 -0.52 19.18
N ASN A 192 1.63 0.22 18.76
CA ASN A 192 1.27 1.53 19.29
C ASN A 192 0.14 1.45 20.35
N GLY A 193 -0.30 0.24 20.72
CA GLY A 193 -1.39 0.02 21.66
C GLY A 193 -2.79 0.08 21.04
N ALA A 194 -2.92 0.20 19.72
CA ALA A 194 -4.22 0.24 19.06
C ALA A 194 -4.79 -1.16 18.81
N ARG A 195 -6.04 -1.39 19.19
CA ARG A 195 -6.76 -2.62 18.82
C ARG A 195 -7.06 -2.64 17.32
N TYR A 196 -7.14 -3.84 16.73
CA TYR A 196 -7.47 -4.01 15.31
C TYR A 196 -8.44 -5.18 15.08
N ALA A 197 -9.17 -5.11 13.95
CA ALA A 197 -10.18 -6.08 13.56
C ALA A 197 -9.58 -7.48 13.27
N PRO A 198 -10.39 -8.56 13.28
CA PRO A 198 -9.92 -9.89 12.93
C PRO A 198 -9.25 -9.96 11.56
N PHE A 199 -8.21 -10.78 11.45
CA PHE A 199 -7.34 -10.88 10.30
C PHE A 199 -7.05 -12.36 10.00
N HIS A 200 -7.28 -12.76 8.76
CA HIS A 200 -7.07 -14.13 8.30
C HIS A 200 -6.05 -14.17 7.18
N ASP A 201 -5.05 -15.06 7.28
CA ASP A 201 -4.01 -15.26 6.26
C ASP A 201 -3.32 -16.62 6.44
N VAL A 202 -2.54 -17.05 5.46
CA VAL A 202 -1.92 -18.38 5.39
C VAL A 202 -0.44 -18.28 4.99
N GLN A 203 0.40 -19.10 5.62
CA GLN A 203 1.81 -19.28 5.28
C GLN A 203 2.12 -20.76 5.03
N ALA A 204 2.84 -21.07 3.96
CA ALA A 204 3.46 -22.37 3.75
C ALA A 204 4.83 -22.43 4.44
N MET A 205 5.13 -23.54 5.09
CA MET A 205 6.42 -23.88 5.70
C MET A 205 6.96 -25.17 5.09
N PHE A 206 8.20 -25.17 4.62
CA PHE A 206 8.80 -26.33 3.97
C PHE A 206 10.33 -26.31 4.07
N ASP A 207 10.95 -27.46 3.81
CA ASP A 207 12.40 -27.63 3.81
C ASP A 207 12.93 -28.18 2.47
N GLY A 208 14.14 -28.73 2.48
CA GLY A 208 14.75 -29.38 1.33
C GLY A 208 15.24 -28.42 0.25
N ASP A 209 15.29 -28.91 -0.98
CA ASP A 209 15.79 -28.17 -2.15
C ASP A 209 14.90 -26.96 -2.47
N ALA A 210 13.60 -27.08 -2.20
CA ALA A 210 12.66 -25.98 -2.33
C ALA A 210 13.04 -24.80 -1.41
N ALA A 211 13.37 -25.06 -0.14
CA ALA A 211 13.80 -24.00 0.78
C ALA A 211 15.13 -23.35 0.36
N ALA A 212 16.08 -24.17 -0.13
CA ALA A 212 17.35 -23.67 -0.66
C ALA A 212 17.16 -22.75 -1.87
N ALA A 213 16.18 -23.04 -2.74
CA ALA A 213 15.85 -22.19 -3.89
C ALA A 213 15.25 -20.84 -3.47
N ILE A 214 14.42 -20.78 -2.43
CA ILE A 214 13.97 -19.49 -1.87
C ILE A 214 15.17 -18.70 -1.30
N GLY A 215 16.13 -19.38 -0.69
CA GLY A 215 17.40 -18.75 -0.28
C GLY A 215 18.21 -18.19 -1.45
N ALA A 216 18.22 -18.88 -2.60
CA ALA A 216 18.82 -18.38 -3.83
C ALA A 216 18.09 -17.14 -4.36
N LEU A 217 16.76 -17.15 -4.38
CA LEU A 217 15.92 -16.00 -4.74
C LEU A 217 16.21 -14.79 -3.84
N ALA A 218 16.35 -15.00 -2.53
CA ALA A 218 16.72 -13.97 -1.57
C ALA A 218 18.06 -13.32 -1.91
N ARG A 219 19.08 -14.13 -2.21
CA ARG A 219 20.43 -13.66 -2.57
C ARG A 219 20.46 -12.94 -3.91
N GLU A 220 19.77 -13.46 -4.92
CA GLU A 220 19.64 -12.80 -6.21
C GLU A 220 19.03 -11.41 -6.03
N ARG A 221 18.01 -11.31 -5.20
CA ARG A 221 17.36 -10.05 -4.92
C ARG A 221 18.22 -9.10 -4.11
N TRP A 222 18.93 -9.60 -3.11
CA TRP A 222 19.90 -8.81 -2.36
C TRP A 222 21.01 -8.22 -3.25
N ALA A 223 21.52 -9.03 -4.18
CA ALA A 223 22.52 -8.60 -5.17
C ALA A 223 21.95 -7.50 -6.08
N ARG A 224 20.68 -7.63 -6.51
CA ARG A 224 19.96 -6.61 -7.29
C ARG A 224 19.88 -5.28 -6.52
N THR A 225 19.49 -5.31 -5.26
CA THR A 225 19.36 -4.09 -4.43
C THR A 225 20.70 -3.39 -4.15
N CYS A 226 21.79 -4.15 -4.00
CA CYS A 226 23.10 -3.59 -3.65
C CYS A 226 23.91 -3.10 -4.86
N GLY A 227 23.51 -3.39 -6.10
CA GLY A 227 24.23 -3.04 -7.32
C GLY A 227 25.60 -3.72 -7.50
N LYS A 228 25.98 -4.62 -6.60
CA LYS A 228 27.18 -5.47 -6.66
C LYS A 228 26.81 -6.85 -6.10
N ARG A 229 27.42 -7.92 -6.64
CA ARG A 229 27.36 -9.26 -6.04
C ARG A 229 28.01 -9.20 -4.65
N VAL A 230 27.20 -9.10 -3.61
CA VAL A 230 27.65 -9.35 -2.24
C VAL A 230 27.87 -10.86 -2.14
N ALA A 231 29.04 -11.29 -1.69
CA ALA A 231 29.36 -12.71 -1.50
C ALA A 231 28.62 -13.28 -0.27
N ILE A 232 27.29 -13.30 -0.32
CA ILE A 232 26.46 -14.04 0.63
C ILE A 232 26.51 -15.49 0.16
N ARG A 233 27.37 -16.30 0.79
CA ARG A 233 27.56 -17.70 0.39
C ARG A 233 26.34 -18.51 0.82
N ALA A 234 25.88 -19.41 -0.05
CA ALA A 234 24.99 -20.49 0.36
C ALA A 234 25.70 -21.34 1.41
N HIS A 235 25.00 -21.68 2.49
CA HIS A 235 25.59 -22.50 3.53
C HIS A 235 25.60 -23.97 3.08
N ARG A 236 26.74 -24.66 3.23
CA ARG A 236 26.81 -26.10 3.00
C ARG A 236 26.43 -26.83 4.29
N ARG A 237 25.35 -27.62 4.23
CA ARG A 237 24.88 -28.48 5.33
C ARG A 237 26.06 -29.24 5.94
N ARG A 238 26.27 -29.08 7.25
CA ARG A 238 27.19 -29.91 8.02
C ARG A 238 26.39 -30.93 8.81
N ALA A 239 26.93 -32.13 8.99
CA ALA A 239 26.26 -33.19 9.76
C ALA A 239 25.95 -32.78 11.21
N ALA A 240 26.73 -31.84 11.77
CA ALA A 240 26.55 -31.30 13.12
C ALA A 240 25.57 -30.11 13.21
N ASP A 241 24.98 -29.64 12.10
CA ASP A 241 24.03 -28.54 12.13
C ASP A 241 22.64 -29.03 12.54
N ASP A 242 22.12 -28.53 13.67
CA ASP A 242 20.75 -28.77 14.12
C ASP A 242 19.73 -28.48 13.00
N ASP A 243 18.67 -29.29 12.95
CA ASP A 243 17.55 -29.06 12.05
C ASP A 243 16.79 -27.78 12.46
N PRO A 244 16.67 -26.74 11.60
CA PRO A 244 15.94 -25.52 11.94
C PRO A 244 14.43 -25.71 12.08
N TRP A 245 13.86 -26.82 11.59
CA TRP A 245 12.46 -27.16 11.80
C TRP A 245 12.20 -27.37 13.30
N PRO A 246 11.25 -26.64 13.92
CA PRO A 246 10.95 -26.80 15.34
C PRO A 246 10.39 -28.20 15.64
N PRO A 247 10.87 -28.92 16.68
CA PRO A 247 10.41 -30.28 16.99
C PRO A 247 8.89 -30.47 17.22
N GLY A 248 8.16 -29.41 17.56
CA GLY A 248 6.69 -29.43 17.72
C GLY A 248 5.91 -28.77 16.59
N ALA A 249 6.58 -28.32 15.52
CA ALA A 249 5.89 -27.74 14.37
C ALA A 249 5.15 -28.83 13.57
N PRO A 250 3.94 -28.55 13.06
CA PRO A 250 3.14 -29.53 12.31
C PRO A 250 3.87 -29.96 11.04
N VAL A 251 3.61 -31.18 10.58
CA VAL A 251 4.01 -31.67 9.25
C VAL A 251 2.75 -32.25 8.62
N ASP A 252 2.22 -31.58 7.60
CA ASP A 252 1.00 -32.02 6.93
C ASP A 252 1.29 -33.18 5.96
N VAL A 253 2.45 -33.14 5.29
CA VAL A 253 2.90 -34.19 4.37
C VAL A 253 4.43 -34.17 4.23
N ARG A 254 5.01 -35.33 3.94
CA ARG A 254 6.47 -35.53 3.77
C ARG A 254 6.84 -35.85 2.34
N ASP A 255 8.10 -35.64 1.96
CA ASP A 255 8.69 -36.10 0.69
C ASP A 255 7.86 -35.68 -0.54
N VAL A 256 7.65 -34.38 -0.71
CA VAL A 256 6.78 -33.82 -1.75
C VAL A 256 7.56 -33.06 -2.82
N THR A 257 6.95 -32.91 -3.99
CA THR A 257 7.42 -31.99 -5.02
C THR A 257 6.68 -30.66 -4.90
N LEU A 258 7.44 -29.58 -4.77
CA LEU A 258 6.94 -28.20 -4.73
C LEU A 258 7.36 -27.45 -6.00
N ALA A 259 6.43 -26.71 -6.58
CA ALA A 259 6.73 -25.72 -7.61
C ALA A 259 6.92 -24.34 -7.00
N ILE A 260 7.84 -23.56 -7.55
CA ILE A 260 7.96 -22.13 -7.25
C ILE A 260 7.44 -21.35 -8.45
N ALA A 261 6.44 -20.49 -8.27
CA ALA A 261 5.96 -19.59 -9.31
C ALA A 261 6.23 -18.14 -8.91
N LEU A 262 6.72 -17.34 -9.85
CA LEU A 262 7.13 -15.96 -9.62
C LEU A 262 6.40 -15.01 -10.57
N THR A 263 6.13 -13.80 -10.09
CA THR A 263 5.94 -12.63 -10.95
C THR A 263 7.15 -11.75 -10.79
N THR A 264 7.78 -11.35 -11.89
CA THR A 264 8.81 -10.32 -11.91
C THR A 264 8.59 -9.42 -13.11
N PRO A 265 8.35 -8.12 -12.92
CA PRO A 265 8.09 -7.23 -14.04
C PRO A 265 9.36 -7.04 -14.87
N ARG A 266 9.17 -6.75 -16.17
CA ARG A 266 10.27 -6.45 -17.08
C ARG A 266 11.11 -5.28 -16.57
N ARG A 267 12.44 -5.45 -16.55
CA ARG A 267 13.41 -4.39 -16.22
C ARG A 267 14.30 -4.11 -17.42
N ARG A 268 15.06 -3.00 -17.35
CA ARG A 268 16.05 -2.66 -18.36
C ARG A 268 17.13 -3.75 -18.41
N GLY A 269 17.12 -4.57 -19.47
CA GLY A 269 18.12 -5.63 -19.69
C GLY A 269 17.81 -6.99 -19.04
N GLY A 270 16.56 -7.25 -18.64
CA GLY A 270 16.14 -8.58 -18.16
C GLY A 270 14.72 -8.92 -18.60
N ASP A 271 14.41 -10.21 -18.64
CA ASP A 271 13.13 -10.73 -19.10
C ASP A 271 12.03 -10.56 -18.06
N GLU A 272 10.79 -10.49 -18.54
CA GLU A 272 9.59 -10.55 -17.71
C GLU A 272 9.32 -11.99 -17.28
N VAL A 273 8.98 -12.19 -16.01
CA VAL A 273 8.58 -13.50 -15.49
C VAL A 273 7.11 -13.43 -15.12
N GLY A 274 6.28 -14.20 -15.83
CA GLY A 274 4.82 -14.23 -15.68
C GLY A 274 4.27 -15.58 -15.23
N HIS A 275 5.04 -16.36 -14.46
CA HIS A 275 4.66 -17.73 -14.07
C HIS A 275 3.32 -17.78 -13.36
N ILE A 276 3.08 -16.88 -12.39
CA ILE A 276 1.85 -16.89 -11.56
C ILE A 276 0.61 -16.60 -12.40
N ARG A 277 0.71 -15.70 -13.40
CA ARG A 277 -0.38 -15.41 -14.33
C ARG A 277 -0.75 -16.65 -15.15
N ALA A 278 0.25 -17.33 -15.70
CA ALA A 278 0.03 -18.57 -16.46
C ALA A 278 -0.54 -19.68 -15.56
N LEU A 279 0.05 -19.88 -14.38
CA LEU A 279 -0.41 -20.86 -13.39
C LEU A 279 -1.87 -20.65 -13.01
N THR A 280 -2.27 -19.39 -12.79
CA THR A 280 -3.63 -19.05 -12.39
C THR A 280 -4.63 -19.41 -13.50
N ALA A 281 -4.33 -19.07 -14.76
CA ALA A 281 -5.17 -19.42 -15.89
C ALA A 281 -5.27 -20.94 -16.08
N ASP A 282 -4.13 -21.64 -16.05
CA ASP A 282 -4.06 -23.09 -16.24
C ASP A 282 -4.80 -23.82 -15.11
N ALA A 283 -4.59 -23.41 -13.85
CA ALA A 283 -5.21 -24.00 -12.67
C ALA A 283 -6.73 -23.90 -12.71
N ILE A 284 -7.26 -22.73 -13.10
CA ILE A 284 -8.70 -22.53 -13.27
C ILE A 284 -9.24 -23.39 -14.43
N ALA A 285 -8.52 -23.42 -15.56
CA ALA A 285 -8.94 -24.19 -16.73
C ALA A 285 -8.95 -25.71 -16.46
N ALA A 286 -8.02 -26.19 -15.65
CA ALA A 286 -7.89 -27.60 -15.30
C ALA A 286 -8.91 -28.10 -14.27
N ALA A 287 -9.54 -27.19 -13.50
CA ALA A 287 -10.50 -27.55 -12.45
C ALA A 287 -11.74 -28.27 -13.01
N ARG A 288 -12.04 -29.44 -12.44
CA ARG A 288 -13.15 -30.32 -12.88
C ARG A 288 -14.25 -30.47 -11.83
N ARG A 289 -13.90 -30.54 -10.55
CA ARG A 289 -14.85 -30.79 -9.45
C ARG A 289 -14.99 -29.58 -8.55
N ASP A 290 -13.87 -29.08 -8.04
CA ASP A 290 -13.84 -28.05 -7.01
C ASP A 290 -12.69 -27.08 -7.21
N LEU A 291 -13.01 -25.80 -7.07
CA LEU A 291 -12.05 -24.70 -7.04
C LEU A 291 -12.33 -23.84 -5.80
N TYR A 292 -11.50 -23.98 -4.78
CA TYR A 292 -11.57 -23.19 -3.55
C TYR A 292 -10.49 -22.12 -3.57
N ILE A 293 -10.88 -20.85 -3.47
CA ILE A 293 -9.99 -19.69 -3.53
C ILE A 293 -10.21 -18.85 -2.28
N GLU A 294 -9.13 -18.45 -1.64
CA GLU A 294 -9.15 -17.33 -0.71
C GLU A 294 -8.23 -16.23 -1.22
N ASN A 295 -8.76 -15.02 -1.37
CA ASN A 295 -7.96 -13.91 -1.87
C ASN A 295 -8.40 -12.53 -1.39
N GLN A 296 -7.43 -11.70 -1.01
CA GLN A 296 -7.65 -10.30 -0.64
C GLN A 296 -8.27 -9.47 -1.77
N TYR A 297 -7.77 -9.65 -2.99
CA TYR A 297 -8.28 -8.94 -4.17
C TYR A 297 -8.73 -9.93 -5.23
N PHE A 298 -9.82 -9.59 -5.91
CA PHE A 298 -10.44 -10.43 -6.92
C PHE A 298 -10.91 -9.54 -8.08
N THR A 299 -9.94 -9.08 -8.87
CA THR A 299 -10.11 -8.04 -9.91
C THR A 299 -9.40 -8.35 -11.22
N ALA A 300 -8.52 -9.35 -11.28
CA ALA A 300 -7.67 -9.60 -12.43
C ALA A 300 -8.45 -10.03 -13.68
N ALA A 301 -8.06 -9.50 -14.84
CA ALA A 301 -8.67 -9.85 -16.12
C ALA A 301 -8.48 -11.32 -16.50
N VAL A 302 -7.28 -11.87 -16.27
CA VAL A 302 -6.98 -13.30 -16.52
C VAL A 302 -7.87 -14.23 -15.68
N VAL A 303 -8.20 -13.82 -14.46
CA VAL A 303 -9.08 -14.58 -13.56
C VAL A 303 -10.53 -14.51 -14.04
N ARG A 304 -11.00 -13.32 -14.42
CA ARG A 304 -12.31 -13.14 -15.05
C ARG A 304 -12.47 -14.04 -16.27
N GLU A 305 -11.52 -13.98 -17.21
CA GLU A 305 -11.55 -14.73 -18.46
C GLU A 305 -11.54 -16.25 -18.23
N ALA A 306 -10.61 -16.73 -17.41
CA ALA A 306 -10.48 -18.17 -17.13
C ALA A 306 -11.72 -18.71 -16.39
N LEU A 307 -12.23 -18.00 -15.38
CA LEU A 307 -13.41 -18.44 -14.63
C LEU A 307 -14.68 -18.36 -15.47
N THR A 308 -14.90 -17.28 -16.23
CA THR A 308 -16.04 -17.17 -17.15
C THR A 308 -16.04 -18.34 -18.15
N ALA A 309 -14.89 -18.65 -18.75
CA ALA A 309 -14.77 -19.77 -19.68
C ALA A 309 -15.05 -21.12 -19.01
N ARG A 310 -14.53 -21.34 -17.80
CA ARG A 310 -14.72 -22.58 -17.05
C ARG A 310 -16.16 -22.77 -16.56
N LEU A 311 -16.81 -21.69 -16.10
CA LEU A 311 -18.20 -21.67 -15.63
C LEU A 311 -19.23 -21.85 -16.77
N ALA A 312 -18.85 -21.49 -18.01
CA ALA A 312 -19.71 -21.63 -19.18
C ALA A 312 -19.76 -23.06 -19.77
N ALA A 313 -18.94 -23.99 -19.27
CA ALA A 313 -18.94 -25.38 -19.71
C ALA A 313 -20.16 -26.16 -19.18
N ASP A 314 -20.52 -27.27 -19.84
CA ASP A 314 -21.73 -28.05 -19.53
C ASP A 314 -21.74 -28.67 -18.11
N ASP A 315 -20.57 -29.03 -17.58
CA ASP A 315 -20.38 -29.44 -16.18
C ASP A 315 -19.20 -28.64 -15.58
N PRO A 316 -19.48 -27.45 -15.00
CA PRO A 316 -18.46 -26.67 -14.33
C PRO A 316 -18.14 -27.24 -12.94
N PRO A 317 -16.91 -27.03 -12.42
CA PRO A 317 -16.61 -27.27 -11.02
C PRO A 317 -17.41 -26.35 -10.11
N ASP A 318 -17.59 -26.72 -8.85
CA ASP A 318 -18.00 -25.76 -7.82
C ASP A 318 -16.86 -24.75 -7.60
N VAL A 319 -17.17 -23.45 -7.72
CA VAL A 319 -16.20 -22.36 -7.54
C VAL A 319 -16.56 -21.56 -6.30
N VAL A 320 -15.74 -21.67 -5.27
CA VAL A 320 -15.90 -20.96 -4.00
C VAL A 320 -14.80 -19.93 -3.87
N VAL A 321 -15.15 -18.66 -3.78
CA VAL A 321 -14.23 -17.55 -3.53
C VAL A 321 -14.55 -16.95 -2.17
N VAL A 322 -13.60 -17.03 -1.25
CA VAL A 322 -13.64 -16.36 0.06
C VAL A 322 -12.80 -15.09 -0.03
N ALA A 323 -13.41 -13.94 0.23
CA ALA A 323 -12.79 -12.63 0.04
C ALA A 323 -13.23 -11.66 1.14
N PRO A 324 -12.47 -10.57 1.41
CA PRO A 324 -12.90 -9.57 2.37
C PRO A 324 -14.16 -8.87 1.84
N ARG A 325 -15.09 -8.51 2.73
CA ARG A 325 -16.32 -7.79 2.32
C ARG A 325 -16.00 -6.40 1.76
N GLU A 326 -15.17 -5.65 2.47
CA GLU A 326 -14.74 -4.29 2.14
C GLU A 326 -13.23 -4.25 1.91
N GLN A 327 -12.75 -3.32 1.08
CA GLN A 327 -11.33 -3.10 0.86
C GLN A 327 -10.79 -2.07 1.85
N SER A 328 -9.55 -2.29 2.31
CA SER A 328 -8.89 -1.37 3.24
C SER A 328 -8.62 -0.01 2.58
N GLY A 329 -9.32 1.02 3.04
CA GLY A 329 -9.11 2.40 2.61
C GLY A 329 -10.07 2.87 1.51
N TRP A 330 -10.47 4.15 1.58
CA TRP A 330 -11.47 4.74 0.70
C TRP A 330 -11.08 4.72 -0.79
N LEU A 331 -9.78 4.83 -1.10
CA LEU A 331 -9.28 4.87 -2.47
C LEU A 331 -9.32 3.47 -3.12
N GLN A 332 -8.94 2.45 -2.34
CA GLN A 332 -9.00 1.06 -2.75
C GLN A 332 -10.46 0.65 -2.98
N GLU A 333 -11.38 1.02 -2.09
CA GLU A 333 -12.81 0.72 -2.27
C GLU A 333 -13.38 1.39 -3.53
N ALA A 334 -13.05 2.67 -3.76
CA ALA A 334 -13.52 3.42 -4.93
C ALA A 334 -13.00 2.91 -6.28
N THR A 335 -12.03 1.97 -6.30
CA THR A 335 -11.40 1.47 -7.53
C THR A 335 -11.43 -0.06 -7.61
N MET A 336 -10.80 -0.75 -6.67
CA MET A 336 -10.80 -2.21 -6.59
C MET A 336 -12.21 -2.76 -6.33
N GLY A 337 -13.04 -2.05 -5.57
CA GLY A 337 -14.44 -2.41 -5.35
C GLY A 337 -15.25 -2.44 -6.65
N VAL A 338 -15.03 -1.45 -7.53
CA VAL A 338 -15.66 -1.38 -8.86
C VAL A 338 -15.23 -2.53 -9.76
N LEU A 339 -13.91 -2.79 -9.84
CA LEU A 339 -13.39 -3.89 -10.65
C LEU A 339 -13.89 -5.26 -10.17
N ARG A 340 -13.97 -5.45 -8.85
CA ARG A 340 -14.53 -6.67 -8.25
C ARG A 340 -16.01 -6.82 -8.57
N ALA A 341 -16.79 -5.73 -8.52
CA ALA A 341 -18.20 -5.76 -8.89
C ALA A 341 -18.42 -6.09 -10.38
N ARG A 342 -17.57 -5.57 -11.28
CA ARG A 342 -17.58 -5.94 -12.71
C ARG A 342 -17.25 -7.42 -12.92
N LEU A 343 -16.18 -7.90 -12.27
CA LEU A 343 -15.78 -9.30 -12.36
C LEU A 343 -16.88 -10.21 -11.82
N HIS A 344 -17.42 -9.91 -10.64
CA HIS A 344 -18.53 -10.66 -10.04
C HIS A 344 -19.74 -10.77 -10.98
N ARG A 345 -20.19 -9.66 -11.57
CA ARG A 345 -21.28 -9.66 -12.57
C ARG A 345 -20.97 -10.60 -13.74
N ALA A 346 -19.77 -10.51 -14.32
CA ALA A 346 -19.38 -11.35 -15.44
C ALA A 346 -19.33 -12.85 -15.10
N LEU A 347 -19.05 -13.22 -13.84
CA LEU A 347 -19.11 -14.62 -13.40
C LEU A 347 -20.54 -15.09 -13.16
N VAL A 348 -21.38 -14.27 -12.53
CA VAL A 348 -22.81 -14.57 -12.35
C VAL A 348 -23.51 -14.76 -13.70
N ASP A 349 -23.23 -13.89 -14.67
CA ASP A 349 -23.83 -13.98 -16.01
C ASP A 349 -23.37 -15.24 -16.78
N ALA A 350 -22.15 -15.72 -16.51
CA ALA A 350 -21.59 -16.91 -17.16
C ALA A 350 -22.06 -18.23 -16.51
N ASP A 351 -22.40 -18.20 -15.22
CA ASP A 351 -22.69 -19.38 -14.40
C ASP A 351 -24.13 -19.87 -14.57
N ARG A 352 -24.39 -20.58 -15.66
CA ARG A 352 -25.71 -21.16 -15.98
C ARG A 352 -26.17 -22.22 -14.98
N HIS A 353 -25.24 -22.79 -14.21
CA HIS A 353 -25.48 -23.93 -13.32
C HIS A 353 -25.47 -23.55 -11.83
N GLY A 354 -25.29 -22.27 -11.49
CA GLY A 354 -25.27 -21.78 -10.11
C GLY A 354 -24.12 -22.36 -9.29
N ARG A 355 -22.94 -22.58 -9.90
CA ARG A 355 -21.72 -23.16 -9.34
C ARG A 355 -20.78 -22.15 -8.67
N TYR A 356 -20.94 -20.86 -8.92
CA TYR A 356 -20.10 -19.81 -8.35
C TYR A 356 -20.67 -19.29 -7.02
N ARG A 357 -19.79 -19.12 -6.03
CA ARG A 357 -20.08 -18.48 -4.73
C ARG A 357 -18.99 -17.48 -4.38
N LEU A 358 -19.41 -16.29 -3.96
CA LEU A 358 -18.55 -15.28 -3.35
C LEU A 358 -18.97 -15.09 -1.89
N LEU A 359 -18.08 -15.44 -0.97
CA LEU A 359 -18.36 -15.56 0.46
C LEU A 359 -17.38 -14.69 1.26
N CYS A 360 -17.80 -14.22 2.43
CA CYS A 360 -16.90 -13.67 3.45
C CYS A 360 -17.11 -14.36 4.80
N PRO A 361 -16.04 -14.61 5.59
CA PRO A 361 -16.17 -15.19 6.91
C PRO A 361 -16.75 -14.17 7.88
N HIS A 362 -17.78 -14.56 8.60
CA HIS A 362 -18.43 -13.73 9.61
C HIS A 362 -18.41 -14.40 10.97
N VAL A 363 -18.15 -13.59 11.99
CA VAL A 363 -18.24 -13.95 13.40
C VAL A 363 -19.14 -12.93 14.08
N ASP A 364 -20.04 -13.39 14.95
CA ASP A 364 -20.91 -12.51 15.72
C ASP A 364 -20.12 -11.47 16.49
N GLY A 365 -20.71 -10.28 16.68
CA GLY A 365 -20.05 -9.12 17.29
C GLY A 365 -19.30 -8.21 16.32
N LEU A 366 -19.14 -8.62 15.06
CA LEU A 366 -18.59 -7.76 13.98
C LEU A 366 -19.65 -6.86 13.31
N GLY A 367 -20.94 -7.02 13.63
CA GLY A 367 -22.03 -6.32 12.96
C GLY A 367 -22.15 -6.73 11.49
N GLU A 368 -22.05 -5.76 10.58
CA GLU A 368 -22.07 -6.01 9.12
C GLU A 368 -20.67 -6.36 8.56
N LEU A 369 -19.62 -6.24 9.36
CA LEU A 369 -18.26 -6.53 8.93
C LEU A 369 -18.00 -8.04 8.86
N CYS A 370 -17.02 -8.40 8.04
CA CYS A 370 -16.48 -9.76 7.93
C CYS A 370 -15.02 -9.77 8.40
N VAL A 371 -14.50 -10.94 8.72
CA VAL A 371 -13.06 -11.15 8.97
C VAL A 371 -12.28 -10.67 7.76
N ASN A 372 -11.17 -9.94 7.99
CA ASN A 372 -10.36 -9.43 6.90
C ASN A 372 -9.51 -10.55 6.29
N VAL A 373 -9.95 -11.08 5.15
CA VAL A 373 -9.25 -12.12 4.40
C VAL A 373 -8.10 -11.51 3.62
N HIS A 374 -6.87 -11.81 4.06
CA HIS A 374 -5.62 -11.41 3.42
C HIS A 374 -4.89 -12.59 2.77
N SER A 375 -5.37 -13.84 2.92
CA SER A 375 -4.79 -15.00 2.25
C SER A 375 -4.70 -14.84 0.74
N LYS A 376 -3.76 -15.57 0.13
CA LYS A 376 -3.64 -15.75 -1.32
C LYS A 376 -3.46 -17.23 -1.61
N LEU A 377 -4.57 -17.95 -1.58
CA LEU A 377 -4.62 -19.40 -1.62
C LEU A 377 -5.58 -19.88 -2.72
N MET A 378 -5.21 -20.97 -3.39
CA MET A 378 -6.07 -21.67 -4.33
C MET A 378 -5.88 -23.18 -4.18
N CYS A 379 -6.97 -23.91 -4.00
CA CYS A 379 -7.01 -25.37 -4.02
C CYS A 379 -7.84 -25.84 -5.23
N VAL A 380 -7.24 -26.69 -6.06
CA VAL A 380 -7.82 -27.20 -7.31
C VAL A 380 -7.97 -28.71 -7.21
N ASP A 381 -9.21 -29.20 -7.15
CA ASP A 381 -9.58 -30.62 -7.18
C ASP A 381 -8.90 -31.54 -6.16
N ASP A 382 -8.25 -30.99 -5.12
CA ASP A 382 -7.29 -31.66 -4.24
C ASP A 382 -6.02 -32.16 -4.93
N ASP A 383 -5.77 -31.73 -6.17
CA ASP A 383 -4.57 -32.07 -6.94
C ASP A 383 -3.50 -30.98 -6.83
N TYR A 384 -3.89 -29.72 -6.60
CA TYR A 384 -2.96 -28.60 -6.45
C TYR A 384 -3.39 -27.68 -5.32
N LEU A 385 -2.41 -27.28 -4.49
CA LEU A 385 -2.54 -26.24 -3.49
C LEU A 385 -1.51 -25.15 -3.77
N VAL A 386 -1.98 -23.94 -4.07
CA VAL A 386 -1.18 -22.74 -4.31
C VAL A 386 -1.26 -21.85 -3.08
N ILE A 387 -0.11 -21.48 -2.51
CA ILE A 387 0.01 -20.53 -1.39
C ILE A 387 1.11 -19.53 -1.71
N GLY A 388 0.86 -18.24 -1.51
CA GLY A 388 1.90 -17.24 -1.74
C GLY A 388 1.50 -15.83 -1.44
N SER A 389 2.14 -14.89 -2.13
CA SER A 389 1.93 -13.46 -1.93
C SER A 389 1.03 -12.80 -2.98
N ALA A 390 0.82 -13.46 -4.12
CA ALA A 390 0.14 -12.87 -5.27
C ALA A 390 -1.38 -12.78 -5.08
N ASN A 391 -1.89 -11.56 -5.11
CA ASN A 391 -3.34 -11.35 -5.14
C ASN A 391 -3.93 -11.69 -6.52
N LEU A 392 -5.24 -11.95 -6.60
CA LEU A 392 -5.93 -12.08 -7.88
C LEU A 392 -6.30 -10.70 -8.46
N ASN A 393 -5.30 -9.82 -8.57
CA ASN A 393 -5.36 -8.52 -9.22
C ASN A 393 -4.30 -8.41 -10.33
N ASN A 394 -4.48 -7.50 -11.29
CA ASN A 394 -3.55 -7.34 -12.40
C ASN A 394 -2.13 -6.98 -11.94
N ARG A 395 -1.99 -6.23 -10.84
CA ARG A 395 -0.69 -5.90 -10.24
C ARG A 395 0.13 -7.15 -9.94
N SER A 396 -0.43 -8.11 -9.22
CA SER A 396 0.30 -9.32 -8.79
C SER A 396 0.57 -10.26 -9.97
N MET A 397 -0.25 -10.18 -11.03
CA MET A 397 -0.10 -10.99 -12.22
C MET A 397 1.05 -10.52 -13.13
N VAL A 398 1.41 -9.23 -13.09
CA VAL A 398 2.32 -8.64 -14.09
C VAL A 398 3.33 -7.63 -13.52
N LEU A 399 2.93 -6.84 -12.53
CA LEU A 399 3.67 -5.64 -12.12
C LEU A 399 4.50 -5.81 -10.84
N ASP A 400 3.89 -6.32 -9.78
CA ASP A 400 4.55 -6.45 -8.48
C ASP A 400 5.40 -7.73 -8.46
N THR A 401 6.50 -7.73 -7.69
CA THR A 401 7.26 -8.98 -7.52
C THR A 401 6.52 -9.88 -6.54
N GLU A 402 6.21 -11.09 -6.96
CA GLU A 402 5.43 -12.05 -6.17
C GLU A 402 6.12 -13.42 -6.10
N CYS A 403 5.73 -14.24 -5.14
CA CYS A 403 6.21 -15.61 -4.98
C CYS A 403 5.10 -16.50 -4.46
N ASN A 404 4.78 -17.56 -5.22
CA ASN A 404 3.85 -18.61 -4.83
C ASN A 404 4.57 -19.96 -4.81
N ILE A 405 4.14 -20.81 -3.89
CA ILE A 405 4.51 -22.22 -3.79
C ILE A 405 3.30 -23.05 -4.21
N VAL A 406 3.54 -24.08 -5.01
CA VAL A 406 2.51 -25.03 -5.42
C VAL A 406 2.88 -26.40 -4.90
N LEU A 407 2.05 -26.95 -4.02
CA LEU A 407 2.08 -28.37 -3.69
C LEU A 407 1.23 -29.11 -4.73
N ALA A 408 1.85 -30.03 -5.46
CA ALA A 408 1.19 -30.83 -6.48
C ALA A 408 1.10 -32.28 -6.04
N ALA A 409 -0.10 -32.86 -6.17
CA ALA A 409 -0.31 -34.25 -5.81
C ALA A 409 0.35 -35.22 -6.79
N ASN A 410 0.41 -34.90 -8.08
CA ASN A 410 1.01 -35.74 -9.13
C ASN A 410 0.53 -37.20 -9.09
N GLY A 411 -0.75 -37.42 -8.76
CA GLY A 411 -1.35 -38.75 -8.64
C GLY A 411 -1.10 -39.46 -7.30
N GLU A 412 -0.35 -38.86 -6.37
CA GLU A 412 -0.06 -39.44 -5.05
C GLU A 412 -1.22 -39.23 -4.06
N PRO A 413 -1.93 -40.29 -3.61
CA PRO A 413 -3.12 -40.14 -2.75
C PRO A 413 -2.85 -39.42 -1.43
N ARG A 414 -1.69 -39.67 -0.82
CA ARG A 414 -1.26 -39.01 0.44
C ARG A 414 -1.19 -37.48 0.32
N VAL A 415 -0.76 -36.98 -0.84
CA VAL A 415 -0.63 -35.53 -1.07
C VAL A 415 -2.00 -34.94 -1.36
N ARG A 416 -2.85 -35.67 -2.11
CA ARG A 416 -4.25 -35.27 -2.31
C ARG A 416 -5.01 -35.14 -0.99
N GLU A 417 -4.81 -36.10 -0.09
CA GLU A 417 -5.42 -36.09 1.25
C GLU A 417 -4.93 -34.88 2.08
N ALA A 418 -3.63 -34.57 2.05
CA ALA A 418 -3.08 -33.40 2.72
C ALA A 418 -3.63 -32.07 2.17
N ILE A 419 -3.80 -31.96 0.85
CA ILE A 419 -4.44 -30.80 0.21
C ILE A 419 -5.91 -30.70 0.61
N ALA A 420 -6.65 -31.81 0.58
CA ALA A 420 -8.04 -31.87 1.01
C ALA A 420 -8.22 -31.45 2.47
N ARG A 421 -7.35 -31.97 3.37
CA ARG A 421 -7.33 -31.58 4.78
C ARG A 421 -7.04 -30.11 5.00
N THR A 422 -6.18 -29.52 4.17
CA THR A 422 -5.91 -28.07 4.22
C THR A 422 -7.17 -27.27 3.91
N ARG A 423 -7.88 -27.58 2.81
CA ARG A 423 -9.17 -26.96 2.49
C ARG A 423 -10.19 -27.17 3.61
N GLU A 424 -10.29 -28.38 4.14
CA GLU A 424 -11.24 -28.71 5.20
C GLU A 424 -10.95 -27.94 6.49
N ARG A 425 -9.69 -27.75 6.86
CA ARG A 425 -9.29 -26.91 8.01
C ARG A 425 -9.69 -25.45 7.81
N LEU A 426 -9.46 -24.89 6.62
CA LEU A 426 -9.85 -23.50 6.29
C LEU A 426 -11.37 -23.31 6.33
N LEU A 427 -12.14 -24.22 5.74
CA LEU A 427 -13.60 -24.16 5.79
C LEU A 427 -14.15 -24.40 7.20
N ALA A 428 -13.57 -25.35 7.93
CA ALA A 428 -13.95 -25.66 9.31
C ALA A 428 -13.73 -24.47 10.23
N GLU A 429 -12.60 -23.79 10.05
CA GLU A 429 -12.36 -22.48 10.61
C GLU A 429 -13.54 -21.56 10.23
N HIS A 430 -13.71 -21.15 8.98
CA HIS A 430 -14.73 -20.15 8.61
C HIS A 430 -16.18 -20.49 8.98
N LEU A 431 -16.53 -21.78 9.09
CA LEU A 431 -17.87 -22.27 9.43
C LEU A 431 -18.06 -22.58 10.92
N GLY A 432 -16.99 -22.57 11.72
CA GLY A 432 -17.06 -22.90 13.15
C GLY A 432 -17.36 -24.37 13.45
N VAL A 433 -16.91 -25.28 12.59
CA VAL A 433 -17.09 -26.74 12.72
C VAL A 433 -15.74 -27.46 12.74
N SER A 434 -15.73 -28.80 12.85
CA SER A 434 -14.50 -29.57 12.69
C SER A 434 -14.19 -29.83 11.21
N ALA A 435 -12.91 -30.01 10.87
CA ALA A 435 -12.49 -30.39 9.51
C ALA A 435 -13.10 -31.74 9.08
N ASP A 436 -13.33 -32.66 10.01
CA ASP A 436 -14.01 -33.94 9.74
C ASP A 436 -15.49 -33.74 9.40
N ALA A 437 -16.17 -32.75 10.01
CA ALA A 437 -17.53 -32.40 9.64
C ALA A 437 -17.60 -31.84 8.20
N VAL A 438 -16.60 -31.05 7.79
CA VAL A 438 -16.48 -30.57 6.40
C VAL A 438 -16.25 -31.74 5.44
N ALA A 439 -15.33 -32.65 5.79
CA ALA A 439 -15.05 -33.86 5.00
C ALA A 439 -16.32 -34.72 4.83
N ALA A 440 -17.02 -34.99 5.93
CA ALA A 440 -18.25 -35.78 5.93
C ALA A 440 -19.38 -35.11 5.13
N ALA A 441 -19.59 -33.80 5.30
CA ALA A 441 -20.60 -33.05 4.54
C ALA A 441 -20.31 -33.06 3.03
N ARG A 442 -19.04 -32.95 2.65
CA ARG A 442 -18.61 -33.04 1.25
C ARG A 442 -18.77 -34.45 0.69
N ALA A 443 -18.40 -35.48 1.44
CA ALA A 443 -18.60 -36.87 1.04
C ALA A 443 -20.10 -37.21 0.86
N CYS A 444 -20.96 -36.68 1.73
CA CYS A 444 -22.41 -36.88 1.67
C CYS A 444 -23.06 -36.15 0.49
N THR A 445 -22.69 -34.89 0.26
CA THR A 445 -23.33 -34.06 -0.78
C THR A 445 -22.71 -34.20 -2.17
N GLY A 446 -21.49 -34.75 -2.26
CA GLY A 446 -20.73 -34.96 -3.49
C GLY A 446 -20.25 -33.68 -4.18
N ARG A 447 -20.49 -32.50 -3.59
CA ARG A 447 -20.22 -31.17 -4.17
C ARG A 447 -19.88 -30.16 -3.07
N LEU A 448 -18.82 -29.38 -3.25
CA LEU A 448 -18.32 -28.46 -2.23
C LEU A 448 -19.33 -27.38 -1.82
N ASN A 449 -20.03 -26.78 -2.79
CA ASN A 449 -21.03 -25.73 -2.51
C ASN A 449 -22.15 -26.25 -1.60
N ARG A 450 -22.64 -27.47 -1.88
CA ARG A 450 -23.70 -28.10 -1.09
C ARG A 450 -23.23 -28.44 0.32
N ALA A 451 -21.97 -28.88 0.47
CA ALA A 451 -21.37 -29.11 1.78
C ALA A 451 -21.30 -27.83 2.61
N ILE A 452 -20.88 -26.71 1.99
CA ILE A 452 -20.84 -25.40 2.65
C ILE A 452 -22.26 -24.98 3.04
N ASP A 453 -23.24 -25.07 2.13
CA ASP A 453 -24.62 -24.69 2.43
C ASP A 453 -25.24 -25.53 3.55
N ALA A 454 -24.93 -26.84 3.63
CA ALA A 454 -25.40 -27.70 4.71
C ALA A 454 -24.77 -27.36 6.08
N LEU A 455 -23.56 -26.80 6.09
CA LEU A 455 -22.84 -26.43 7.31
C LEU A 455 -23.06 -24.97 7.72
N ARG A 456 -23.57 -24.12 6.82
CA ARG A 456 -23.94 -22.74 7.14
C ARG A 456 -25.10 -22.76 8.13
N GLY A 457 -24.81 -22.34 9.36
CA GLY A 457 -25.77 -22.37 10.48
C GLY A 457 -25.58 -23.54 11.45
N ALA A 458 -24.63 -24.44 11.19
CA ALA A 458 -24.26 -25.48 12.16
C ALA A 458 -23.64 -24.88 13.44
N HIS A 459 -22.93 -23.76 13.32
CA HIS A 459 -22.45 -22.98 14.45
C HIS A 459 -23.29 -21.70 14.62
N PRO A 460 -23.75 -21.37 15.84
CA PRO A 460 -24.67 -20.24 16.06
C PRO A 460 -24.04 -18.86 15.82
N HIS A 461 -22.71 -18.74 15.99
CA HIS A 461 -22.01 -17.45 15.99
C HIS A 461 -21.00 -17.26 14.86
N ARG A 462 -20.93 -18.22 13.93
CA ARG A 462 -19.89 -18.24 12.90
C ARG A 462 -20.40 -18.87 11.63
N THR A 463 -20.13 -18.23 10.50
CA THR A 463 -20.60 -18.71 9.21
C THR A 463 -19.87 -18.03 8.05
N LEU A 464 -19.99 -18.60 6.86
CA LEU A 464 -19.66 -17.94 5.59
C LEU A 464 -20.92 -17.22 5.06
N ARG A 465 -20.83 -15.90 4.87
CA ARG A 465 -21.92 -15.09 4.33
C ARG A 465 -21.69 -14.80 2.85
N PRO A 466 -22.66 -15.09 1.96
CA PRO A 466 -22.60 -14.61 0.59
C PRO A 466 -22.74 -13.09 0.57
N PHE A 467 -22.05 -12.45 -0.36
CA PHE A 467 -22.21 -11.02 -0.58
C PHE A 467 -22.10 -10.66 -2.07
N THR A 468 -22.83 -9.62 -2.46
CA THR A 468 -22.81 -9.07 -3.81
C THR A 468 -22.07 -7.73 -3.78
N PRO A 469 -20.86 -7.65 -4.35
CA PRO A 469 -20.16 -6.39 -4.49
C PRO A 469 -20.98 -5.43 -5.36
N SER A 470 -21.19 -4.20 -4.89
CA SER A 470 -21.90 -3.16 -5.64
C SER A 470 -20.99 -1.97 -5.95
N ALA A 471 -21.20 -1.35 -7.10
CA ALA A 471 -20.56 -0.10 -7.50
C ALA A 471 -21.65 0.85 -7.97
N SER A 472 -21.63 2.12 -7.54
CA SER A 472 -22.59 3.10 -8.05
C SER A 472 -22.32 3.36 -9.54
N ALA A 473 -23.37 3.61 -10.32
CA ALA A 473 -23.25 3.86 -11.76
C ALA A 473 -22.29 5.02 -12.07
N ASP A 474 -22.29 6.05 -11.23
CA ASP A 474 -21.39 7.20 -11.32
C ASP A 474 -19.92 6.85 -11.07
N LEU A 475 -19.63 5.90 -10.17
CA LEU A 475 -18.26 5.43 -9.92
C LEU A 475 -17.82 4.46 -11.01
N ASP A 476 -18.72 3.58 -11.47
CA ASP A 476 -18.48 2.65 -12.56
C ASP A 476 -18.11 3.41 -13.86
N ALA A 477 -18.81 4.50 -14.18
CA ALA A 477 -18.51 5.32 -15.35
C ALA A 477 -17.16 6.07 -15.26
N LEU A 478 -16.65 6.32 -14.05
CA LEU A 478 -15.42 7.09 -13.82
C LEU A 478 -14.15 6.25 -13.71
N VAL A 479 -14.28 4.93 -13.53
CA VAL A 479 -13.13 4.02 -13.47
C VAL A 479 -12.92 3.44 -14.89
N PRO A 480 -11.98 3.99 -15.69
CA PRO A 480 -11.64 3.41 -16.98
C PRO A 480 -11.18 1.97 -16.81
N VAL A 481 -11.39 1.15 -17.85
CA VAL A 481 -10.99 -0.27 -17.88
C VAL A 481 -9.48 -0.46 -17.63
N SER A 482 -8.67 0.59 -17.81
CA SER A 482 -7.25 0.69 -17.46
C SER A 482 -7.02 1.41 -16.12
N ALA A 483 -7.62 0.93 -15.03
CA ALA A 483 -7.45 1.57 -13.72
C ALA A 483 -5.97 1.59 -13.31
N TRP A 484 -5.37 2.79 -13.27
CA TRP A 484 -3.96 3.05 -12.95
C TRP A 484 -3.46 2.44 -11.63
N LEU A 485 -4.37 2.05 -10.73
CA LEU A 485 -4.09 1.35 -9.48
C LEU A 485 -3.90 -0.15 -9.68
N ASP A 486 -4.55 -0.77 -10.67
CA ASP A 486 -4.46 -2.19 -11.03
C ASP A 486 -4.17 -2.41 -12.54
N PRO A 487 -3.03 -1.92 -13.05
CA PRO A 487 -2.74 -1.96 -14.48
C PRO A 487 -2.35 -3.37 -14.94
N GLU A 488 -2.83 -3.76 -16.13
CA GLU A 488 -2.51 -5.04 -16.78
C GLU A 488 -1.08 -5.10 -17.37
N ARG A 489 -0.38 -3.97 -17.46
CA ARG A 489 0.99 -3.87 -17.96
C ARG A 489 1.77 -2.81 -17.17
N PRO A 490 3.11 -2.91 -17.08
CA PRO A 490 3.93 -1.85 -16.52
C PRO A 490 3.67 -0.53 -17.24
N ILE A 491 3.48 0.52 -16.46
CA ILE A 491 3.17 1.85 -16.98
C ILE A 491 4.45 2.45 -17.58
N ASP A 492 4.47 2.63 -18.90
CA ASP A 492 5.52 3.37 -19.58
C ASP A 492 5.37 4.87 -19.30
N ALA A 493 6.45 5.52 -18.88
CA ALA A 493 6.46 6.95 -18.56
C ALA A 493 6.08 7.80 -19.78
N ASP A 494 6.44 7.38 -20.98
CA ASP A 494 6.16 8.11 -22.21
C ASP A 494 4.71 7.91 -22.67
N ARG A 495 4.13 6.74 -22.39
CA ARG A 495 2.71 6.43 -22.66
C ARG A 495 1.75 7.12 -21.69
N LEU A 496 2.15 7.21 -20.41
CA LEU A 496 1.45 8.01 -19.39
C LEU A 496 1.51 9.52 -19.72
N MET A 497 2.52 9.98 -20.46
CA MET A 497 2.55 11.32 -21.00
C MET A 497 1.69 11.48 -22.26
N SER A 498 1.61 10.47 -23.14
CA SER A 498 0.86 10.57 -24.40
C SER A 498 -0.66 10.47 -24.24
N GLU A 499 -1.18 9.75 -23.24
CA GLU A 499 -2.63 9.65 -22.98
C GLU A 499 -3.20 10.87 -22.22
N PHE A 500 -2.34 11.65 -21.55
CA PHE A 500 -2.74 12.86 -20.80
C PHE A 500 -2.40 14.18 -21.51
N VAL A 501 -1.74 14.13 -22.68
CA VAL A 501 -1.42 15.30 -23.50
C VAL A 501 -2.26 15.26 -24.78
N PRO A 502 -3.29 16.10 -24.91
CA PRO A 502 -3.97 16.30 -26.19
C PRO A 502 -2.91 16.67 -27.24
N ARG A 503 -2.89 15.93 -28.36
CA ARG A 503 -2.08 16.31 -29.52
C ARG A 503 -2.68 17.57 -30.14
N GLU A 504 -2.33 18.75 -29.63
CA GLU A 504 -2.59 19.99 -30.34
C GLU A 504 -1.48 21.03 -30.13
N GLN A 505 -0.82 21.30 -31.27
CA GLN A 505 -0.03 22.47 -31.66
C GLN A 505 1.19 22.84 -30.79
N SER A 506 2.30 22.18 -31.07
CA SER A 506 3.63 22.62 -30.65
C SER A 506 4.05 23.90 -31.38
N ARG A 507 4.08 25.04 -30.68
CA ARG A 507 5.03 26.11 -31.03
C ARG A 507 6.46 25.65 -30.70
N SER A 508 7.40 26.10 -31.53
CA SER A 508 8.81 25.69 -31.56
C SER A 508 9.47 25.61 -30.18
N LEU A 509 10.16 24.49 -29.93
CA LEU A 509 10.89 24.17 -28.71
C LEU A 509 11.88 25.28 -28.31
N THR A 510 12.43 26.02 -29.27
CA THR A 510 13.41 27.10 -29.05
C THR A 510 12.81 28.27 -28.27
N ALA A 511 11.58 28.68 -28.58
CA ALA A 511 10.89 29.76 -27.85
C ALA A 511 10.55 29.34 -26.40
N ARG A 512 10.30 28.05 -26.19
CA ARG A 512 9.99 27.46 -24.87
C ARG A 512 11.22 27.39 -23.97
N PHE A 513 12.41 27.10 -24.51
CA PHE A 513 13.66 27.11 -23.75
C PHE A 513 14.13 28.54 -23.44
N LEU A 514 13.91 29.51 -24.33
CA LEU A 514 14.19 30.93 -24.06
C LEU A 514 13.33 31.50 -22.92
N ALA A 515 12.03 31.18 -22.90
CA ALA A 515 11.13 31.63 -21.82
C ALA A 515 11.49 31.00 -20.45
N LEU A 516 11.89 29.72 -20.43
CA LEU A 516 12.34 29.05 -19.21
C LEU A 516 13.68 29.62 -18.71
N GLY A 517 14.62 29.90 -19.62
CA GLY A 517 15.88 30.56 -19.29
C GLY A 517 15.66 31.96 -18.70
N ALA A 518 14.79 32.77 -19.33
CA ALA A 518 14.45 34.10 -18.84
C ALA A 518 13.81 34.08 -17.45
N PHE A 519 12.93 33.10 -17.17
CA PHE A 519 12.30 32.96 -15.87
C PHE A 519 13.27 32.54 -14.76
N VAL A 520 14.16 31.57 -15.03
CA VAL A 520 15.19 31.14 -14.07
C VAL A 520 16.15 32.29 -13.78
N LEU A 521 16.53 33.07 -14.80
CA LEU A 521 17.35 34.26 -14.64
C LEU A 521 16.63 35.35 -13.83
N PHE A 522 15.32 35.55 -14.04
CA PHE A 522 14.52 36.49 -13.24
C PHE A 522 14.41 36.06 -11.77
N ALA A 523 14.16 34.78 -11.50
CA ALA A 523 14.10 34.26 -10.13
C ALA A 523 15.47 34.31 -9.43
N ALA A 524 16.54 34.01 -10.16
CA ALA A 524 17.91 34.13 -9.66
C ALA A 524 18.29 35.60 -9.41
N ALA A 525 17.88 36.53 -10.28
CA ALA A 525 18.07 37.97 -10.09
C ALA A 525 17.27 38.50 -8.89
N LEU A 526 16.04 38.01 -8.66
CA LEU A 526 15.23 38.39 -7.51
C LEU A 526 15.82 37.84 -6.19
N ALA A 527 16.33 36.60 -6.20
CA ALA A 527 17.03 36.00 -5.07
C ALA A 527 18.37 36.70 -4.77
N ALA A 528 19.12 37.07 -5.81
CA ALA A 528 20.34 37.86 -5.69
C ALA A 528 20.04 39.27 -5.17
N ALA A 529 18.98 39.92 -5.67
CA ALA A 529 18.51 41.20 -5.17
C ALA A 529 18.10 41.10 -3.69
N TRP A 530 17.39 40.05 -3.28
CA TRP A 530 17.02 39.80 -1.88
C TRP A 530 18.23 39.57 -0.97
N ARG A 531 19.28 38.91 -1.47
CA ARG A 531 20.47 38.55 -0.67
C ARG A 531 21.52 39.65 -0.61
N PHE A 532 21.67 40.43 -1.67
CA PHE A 532 22.78 41.38 -1.86
C PHE A 532 22.34 42.85 -1.93
N THR A 533 21.05 43.15 -1.80
CA THR A 533 20.54 44.53 -1.66
C THR A 533 19.72 44.70 -0.36
N PRO A 534 19.49 45.95 0.10
CA PRO A 534 18.66 46.22 1.28
C PRO A 534 17.16 45.89 1.12
N LEU A 535 16.71 45.35 -0.03
CA LEU A 535 15.30 45.04 -0.32
C LEU A 535 14.61 44.19 0.77
N GLY A 536 15.33 43.24 1.39
CA GLY A 536 14.81 42.46 2.51
C GLY A 536 14.53 43.27 3.79
N GLN A 537 15.19 44.42 3.97
CA GLN A 537 14.95 45.35 5.09
C GLN A 537 13.74 46.26 4.83
N HIS A 538 13.44 46.55 3.57
CA HIS A 538 12.27 47.32 3.13
C HIS A 538 10.96 46.51 3.09
N LEU A 539 11.04 45.17 3.05
CA LEU A 539 9.89 44.23 3.03
C LEU A 539 9.57 43.62 4.41
N SER A 540 9.90 44.31 5.50
CA SER A 540 9.51 43.92 6.87
C SER A 540 8.10 44.43 7.23
N VAL A 541 7.44 43.78 8.20
CA VAL A 541 6.10 44.19 8.68
C VAL A 541 6.07 45.66 9.08
N ALA A 542 7.12 46.16 9.74
CA ALA A 542 7.23 47.56 10.16
C ALA A 542 7.40 48.55 9.00
N SER A 543 8.08 48.15 7.92
CA SER A 543 8.23 48.99 6.73
C SER A 543 6.96 49.02 5.89
N LEU A 544 6.28 47.87 5.75
CA LEU A 544 4.97 47.76 5.10
C LEU A 544 3.87 48.51 5.85
N ALA A 545 3.86 48.46 7.19
CA ALA A 545 2.93 49.23 8.01
C ALA A 545 3.15 50.75 7.89
N ARG A 546 4.42 51.21 7.89
CA ARG A 546 4.74 52.64 7.67
C ARG A 546 4.36 53.14 6.28
N ALA A 547 4.60 52.33 5.23
CA ALA A 547 4.16 52.65 3.88
C ALA A 547 2.63 52.65 3.75
N GLY A 548 1.96 51.70 4.41
CA GLY A 548 0.51 51.62 4.49
C GLY A 548 -0.11 52.83 5.20
N ALA A 549 0.48 53.31 6.30
CA ALA A 549 0.01 54.49 7.02
C ALA A 549 0.06 55.76 6.18
N ARG A 550 1.15 55.98 5.42
CA ARG A 550 1.23 57.10 4.45
C ARG A 550 0.21 56.96 3.31
N ALA A 551 -0.02 55.74 2.85
CA ALA A 551 -0.99 55.47 1.80
C ALA A 551 -2.44 55.64 2.28
N ALA A 552 -2.72 55.45 3.57
CA ALA A 552 -4.04 55.62 4.18
C ALA A 552 -4.51 57.09 4.21
N GLU A 553 -3.59 58.05 4.11
CA GLU A 553 -3.89 59.49 4.02
C GLU A 553 -4.34 59.93 2.61
N LEU A 554 -4.18 59.07 1.59
CA LEU A 554 -4.59 59.37 0.22
C LEU A 554 -6.07 58.98 -0.02
N PRO A 555 -6.86 59.78 -0.74
CA PRO A 555 -8.24 59.42 -1.11
C PRO A 555 -8.36 58.10 -1.88
N ALA A 556 -7.29 57.71 -2.59
CA ALA A 556 -7.19 56.45 -3.34
C ALA A 556 -6.63 55.27 -2.51
N ALA A 557 -6.53 55.39 -1.19
CA ALA A 557 -5.95 54.38 -0.30
C ALA A 557 -6.46 52.95 -0.55
N PRO A 558 -7.78 52.70 -0.73
CA PRO A 558 -8.28 51.34 -0.96
C PRO A 558 -7.78 50.75 -2.29
N VAL A 559 -7.66 51.58 -3.33
CA VAL A 559 -7.19 51.16 -4.66
C VAL A 559 -5.69 50.88 -4.64
N ALA A 560 -4.91 51.75 -4.01
CA ALA A 560 -3.46 51.57 -3.85
C ALA A 560 -3.14 50.31 -3.04
N LEU A 561 -3.93 50.04 -1.99
CA LEU A 561 -3.79 48.85 -1.16
C LEU A 561 -4.10 47.57 -1.95
N VAL A 562 -5.21 47.54 -2.69
CA VAL A 562 -5.57 46.40 -3.56
C VAL A 562 -4.51 46.15 -4.63
N ALA A 563 -4.01 47.21 -5.28
CA ALA A 563 -2.92 47.10 -6.25
C ALA A 563 -1.64 46.55 -5.60
N GLY A 564 -1.35 46.95 -4.37
CA GLY A 564 -0.25 46.42 -3.56
C GLY A 564 -0.38 44.92 -3.29
N TYR A 565 -1.57 44.42 -2.95
CA TYR A 565 -1.81 42.98 -2.76
C TYR A 565 -1.58 42.17 -4.04
N VAL A 566 -2.05 42.67 -5.18
CA VAL A 566 -1.83 42.02 -6.49
C VAL A 566 -0.35 42.01 -6.83
N ALA A 567 0.34 43.15 -6.73
CA ALA A 567 1.77 43.26 -7.00
C ALA A 567 2.61 42.35 -6.08
N ALA A 568 2.31 42.33 -4.78
CA ALA A 568 2.97 41.49 -3.80
C ALA A 568 2.75 40.00 -4.08
N ALA A 569 1.54 39.59 -4.48
CA ALA A 569 1.25 38.21 -4.85
C ALA A 569 2.01 37.79 -6.12
N LEU A 570 2.18 38.68 -7.10
CA LEU A 570 2.99 38.44 -8.30
C LEU A 570 4.49 38.28 -7.96
N LEU A 571 4.97 39.01 -6.94
CA LEU A 571 6.32 38.90 -6.40
C LEU A 571 6.49 37.76 -5.38
N ALA A 572 5.47 36.92 -5.19
CA ALA A 572 5.45 35.81 -4.21
C ALA A 572 5.71 36.23 -2.76
N VAL A 573 5.40 37.48 -2.41
CA VAL A 573 5.47 37.98 -1.03
C VAL A 573 4.42 37.26 -0.18
N PRO A 574 4.74 36.81 1.04
CA PRO A 574 3.78 36.14 1.91
C PRO A 574 2.55 37.02 2.20
N VAL A 575 1.37 36.57 1.77
CA VAL A 575 0.10 37.30 1.93
C VAL A 575 -0.23 37.58 3.39
N THR A 576 0.24 36.74 4.32
CA THR A 576 0.08 36.93 5.76
C THR A 576 0.73 38.22 6.26
N LEU A 577 1.87 38.63 5.71
CA LEU A 577 2.54 39.89 6.07
C LEU A 577 1.69 41.10 5.67
N LEU A 578 1.05 41.03 4.50
CA LEU A 578 0.15 42.09 4.03
C LEU A 578 -1.11 42.16 4.88
N ILE A 579 -1.73 41.02 5.21
CA ILE A 579 -2.91 40.94 6.08
C ILE A 579 -2.61 41.56 7.45
N THR A 580 -1.47 41.20 8.06
CA THR A 580 -1.02 41.78 9.34
C THR A 580 -0.77 43.28 9.21
N ALA A 581 -0.06 43.75 8.18
CA ALA A 581 0.20 45.17 7.98
C ALA A 581 -1.11 45.97 7.75
N THR A 582 -2.05 45.43 6.98
CA THR A 582 -3.38 46.04 6.77
C THR A 582 -4.15 46.15 8.08
N GLY A 583 -4.11 45.13 8.94
CA GLY A 583 -4.77 45.18 10.25
C GLY A 583 -4.14 46.18 11.23
N LEU A 584 -2.81 46.35 11.17
CA LEU A 584 -2.10 47.36 11.97
C LEU A 584 -2.43 48.79 11.52
N VAL A 585 -2.59 49.02 10.21
CA VAL A 585 -2.81 50.35 9.65
C VAL A 585 -4.27 50.79 9.70
N PHE A 586 -5.20 49.91 9.33
CA PHE A 586 -6.61 50.25 9.14
C PHE A 586 -7.53 49.77 10.27
N GLY A 587 -6.96 49.14 11.30
CA GLY A 587 -7.71 48.61 12.44
C GLY A 587 -8.54 47.36 12.11
N ALA A 588 -9.39 46.95 13.04
CA ALA A 588 -10.11 45.67 12.94
C ALA A 588 -11.09 45.61 11.74
N TRP A 589 -12.18 46.38 11.76
CA TRP A 589 -13.26 46.23 10.76
C TRP A 589 -12.85 46.67 9.35
N PRO A 590 -12.27 47.86 9.13
CA PRO A 590 -11.80 48.26 7.80
C PRO A 590 -10.64 47.39 7.33
N GLY A 591 -9.73 46.98 8.24
CA GLY A 591 -8.61 46.10 7.91
C GLY A 591 -9.05 44.72 7.45
N ILE A 592 -10.10 44.13 8.06
CA ILE A 592 -10.68 42.85 7.61
C ILE A 592 -11.25 42.99 6.20
N ALA A 593 -12.04 44.04 5.95
CA ALA A 593 -12.67 44.26 4.65
C ALA A 593 -11.62 44.45 3.55
N TYR A 594 -10.61 45.29 3.80
CA TYR A 594 -9.54 45.55 2.86
C TYR A 594 -8.61 44.35 2.64
N ALA A 595 -8.25 43.62 3.69
CA ALA A 595 -7.44 42.41 3.57
C ALA A 595 -8.17 41.30 2.81
N ALA A 596 -9.48 41.13 3.04
CA ALA A 596 -10.31 40.17 2.31
C ALA A 596 -10.41 40.54 0.82
N ALA A 597 -10.72 41.80 0.51
CA ALA A 597 -10.81 42.28 -0.87
C ALA A 597 -9.47 42.16 -1.61
N GLY A 598 -8.37 42.63 -0.99
CA GLY A 598 -7.03 42.55 -1.57
C GLY A 598 -6.57 41.10 -1.80
N THR A 599 -6.82 40.21 -0.84
CA THR A 599 -6.47 38.78 -0.95
C THR A 599 -7.27 38.10 -2.06
N LEU A 600 -8.58 38.36 -2.16
CA LEU A 600 -9.42 37.74 -3.19
C LEU A 600 -9.10 38.25 -4.61
N LEU A 601 -8.81 39.54 -4.76
CA LEU A 601 -8.41 40.11 -6.04
C LEU A 601 -7.02 39.63 -6.47
N ALA A 602 -6.06 39.54 -5.55
CA ALA A 602 -4.76 38.92 -5.81
C ALA A 602 -4.90 37.43 -6.17
N ALA A 603 -5.79 36.70 -5.50
CA ALA A 603 -6.11 35.30 -5.80
C ALA A 603 -6.72 35.15 -7.20
N ALA A 604 -7.62 36.05 -7.60
CA ALA A 604 -8.25 36.04 -8.91
C ALA A 604 -7.25 36.37 -10.03
N ALA A 605 -6.39 37.37 -9.84
CA ALA A 605 -5.36 37.76 -10.80
C ALA A 605 -4.35 36.63 -11.04
N THR A 606 -3.81 36.05 -9.97
CA THR A 606 -2.83 34.95 -10.06
C THR A 606 -3.46 33.64 -10.55
N TYR A 607 -4.75 33.41 -10.27
CA TYR A 607 -5.52 32.33 -10.91
C TYR A 607 -5.67 32.56 -12.41
N GLY A 608 -5.99 33.78 -12.84
CA GLY A 608 -6.10 34.15 -14.26
C GLY A 608 -4.80 33.91 -15.01
N ILE A 609 -3.66 34.24 -14.38
CA ILE A 609 -2.33 33.93 -14.93
C ILE A 609 -2.12 32.42 -15.04
N GLY A 610 -2.49 31.63 -14.03
CA GLY A 610 -2.40 30.17 -14.09
C GLY A 610 -3.27 29.56 -15.21
N ARG A 611 -4.48 30.11 -15.38
CA ARG A 611 -5.42 29.74 -16.44
C ARG A 611 -4.86 30.06 -17.83
N TRP A 612 -4.23 31.22 -17.98
CA TRP A 612 -3.62 31.68 -19.22
C TRP A 612 -2.33 30.91 -19.58
N LEU A 613 -1.48 30.61 -18.59
CA LEU A 613 -0.25 29.82 -18.76
C LEU A 613 -0.54 28.36 -19.14
N GLY A 614 -1.73 27.87 -18.80
CA GLY A 614 -2.14 26.51 -19.09
C GLY A 614 -1.48 25.45 -18.19
N ARG A 615 -2.04 24.24 -18.24
CA ARG A 615 -1.71 23.12 -17.35
C ARG A 615 -0.23 22.73 -17.38
N ASP A 616 0.42 22.81 -18.54
CA ASP A 616 1.79 22.30 -18.73
C ASP A 616 2.89 23.24 -18.20
N ALA A 617 2.66 24.56 -18.23
CA ALA A 617 3.63 25.54 -17.74
C ALA A 617 3.67 25.55 -16.20
N VAL A 618 2.49 25.52 -15.55
CA VAL A 618 2.40 25.50 -14.08
C VAL A 618 2.88 24.16 -13.50
N ARG A 619 2.69 23.05 -14.23
CA ARG A 619 3.22 21.71 -13.86
C ARG A 619 4.74 21.67 -13.76
N ARG A 620 5.45 22.45 -14.59
CA ARG A 620 6.92 22.56 -14.54
C ARG A 620 7.40 23.57 -13.48
N LEU A 621 6.59 24.57 -13.18
CA LEU A 621 6.89 25.64 -12.21
C LEU A 621 6.70 25.23 -10.75
N ALA A 622 5.64 24.47 -10.44
CA ALA A 622 5.19 24.20 -9.06
C ALA A 622 5.81 22.93 -8.42
N GLY A 623 6.61 22.17 -9.17
CA GLY A 623 7.32 20.98 -8.70
C GLY A 623 6.42 19.78 -8.35
N ARG A 624 7.06 18.63 -8.08
CA ARG A 624 6.39 17.30 -7.89
C ARG A 624 5.36 17.25 -6.73
N ARG A 625 5.36 18.22 -5.82
CA ARG A 625 4.40 18.30 -4.69
C ARG A 625 3.05 18.89 -5.09
N ALA A 626 3.03 19.87 -6.00
CA ALA A 626 1.80 20.51 -6.46
C ALA A 626 0.98 19.62 -7.41
N ASN A 627 1.62 18.67 -8.10
CA ASN A 627 0.96 17.77 -9.05
C ASN A 627 -0.07 16.82 -8.38
N ARG A 628 0.11 16.49 -7.10
CA ARG A 628 -0.87 15.70 -6.32
C ARG A 628 -2.14 16.47 -5.97
N LEU A 629 -2.08 17.80 -6.02
CA LEU A 629 -3.15 18.69 -5.56
C LEU A 629 -4.21 18.93 -6.64
N SER A 630 -3.82 18.89 -7.91
CA SER A 630 -4.70 19.14 -9.06
C SER A 630 -5.66 17.96 -9.34
N GLU A 631 -5.23 16.73 -9.05
CA GLU A 631 -5.97 15.51 -9.45
C GLU A 631 -7.12 15.11 -8.50
N HIS A 632 -7.17 15.64 -7.27
CA HIS A 632 -8.14 15.21 -6.24
C HIS A 632 -9.30 16.18 -5.99
N ILE A 633 -9.37 17.33 -6.69
CA ILE A 633 -10.29 18.43 -6.35
C ILE A 633 -11.55 18.48 -7.26
N GLY A 634 -11.78 17.46 -8.09
CA GLY A 634 -12.75 17.51 -9.19
C GLY A 634 -14.25 17.41 -8.85
N ARG A 635 -14.68 17.11 -7.62
CA ARG A 635 -16.14 16.88 -7.33
C ARG A 635 -16.76 17.71 -6.21
N ARG A 636 -15.98 18.53 -5.49
CA ARG A 636 -16.46 19.52 -4.49
C ARG A 636 -15.57 20.76 -4.47
N GLY A 637 -15.50 21.48 -5.61
CA GLY A 637 -14.53 22.55 -5.84
C GLY A 637 -14.44 23.61 -4.72
N ILE A 638 -15.58 24.01 -4.17
CA ILE A 638 -15.67 24.98 -3.06
C ILE A 638 -15.07 24.42 -1.76
N VAL A 639 -15.54 23.24 -1.30
CA VAL A 639 -15.13 22.64 -0.03
C VAL A 639 -13.65 22.27 -0.07
N ALA A 640 -13.20 21.70 -1.18
CA ALA A 640 -11.80 21.34 -1.36
C ALA A 640 -10.88 22.57 -1.35
N MET A 641 -11.26 23.66 -2.01
CA MET A 641 -10.49 24.90 -1.94
C MET A 641 -10.52 25.53 -0.54
N ALA A 642 -11.65 25.50 0.17
CA ALA A 642 -11.73 26.01 1.53
C ALA A 642 -10.80 25.25 2.48
N VAL A 643 -10.83 23.91 2.45
CA VAL A 643 -9.92 23.06 3.25
C VAL A 643 -8.46 23.31 2.88
N LEU A 644 -8.16 23.45 1.59
CA LEU A 644 -6.80 23.70 1.13
C LEU A 644 -6.24 25.04 1.64
N ARG A 645 -7.08 26.08 1.80
CA ARG A 645 -6.63 27.37 2.38
C ARG A 645 -6.44 27.32 3.88
N LEU A 646 -7.16 26.44 4.57
CA LEU A 646 -7.01 26.23 6.02
C LEU A 646 -5.72 25.47 6.38
N LEU A 647 -5.15 24.72 5.42
CA LEU A 647 -3.95 23.91 5.64
C LEU A 647 -2.71 24.59 5.00
N PRO A 648 -1.58 24.72 5.72
CA PRO A 648 -0.37 25.39 5.22
C PRO A 648 0.44 24.47 4.28
N ILE A 649 -0.17 24.05 3.18
CA ILE A 649 0.37 23.03 2.27
C ILE A 649 1.33 23.64 1.24
N ALA A 650 1.06 24.86 0.78
CA ALA A 650 1.88 25.53 -0.24
C ALA A 650 1.73 27.07 -0.18
N PRO A 651 2.69 27.84 -0.74
CA PRO A 651 2.61 29.30 -0.80
C PRO A 651 1.38 29.78 -1.57
N PHE A 652 0.81 30.91 -1.14
CA PHE A 652 -0.44 31.48 -1.67
C PHE A 652 -0.48 31.57 -3.20
N THR A 653 0.54 32.18 -3.80
CA THR A 653 0.66 32.35 -5.26
C THR A 653 0.73 31.02 -6.01
N VAL A 654 1.41 30.01 -5.44
CA VAL A 654 1.53 28.68 -6.05
C VAL A 654 0.19 27.98 -6.10
N VAL A 655 -0.58 28.03 -5.00
CA VAL A 655 -1.93 27.45 -4.95
C VAL A 655 -2.85 28.09 -6.00
N ASN A 656 -2.77 29.41 -6.18
CA ASN A 656 -3.61 30.16 -7.11
C ASN A 656 -3.28 29.81 -8.58
N LEU A 657 -1.99 29.79 -8.93
CA LEU A 657 -1.51 29.43 -10.26
C LEU A 657 -1.90 27.99 -10.61
N VAL A 658 -1.71 27.05 -9.67
CA VAL A 658 -2.06 25.64 -9.85
C VAL A 658 -3.57 25.47 -10.00
N ALA A 659 -4.36 26.14 -9.16
CA ALA A 659 -5.82 26.11 -9.28
C ALA A 659 -6.31 26.67 -10.63
N GLY A 660 -5.72 27.77 -11.10
CA GLY A 660 -6.01 28.36 -12.41
C GLY A 660 -5.68 27.46 -13.59
N ALA A 661 -4.57 26.73 -13.49
CA ALA A 661 -4.12 25.77 -14.49
C ALA A 661 -4.85 24.41 -14.43
N SER A 662 -5.68 24.20 -13.39
CA SER A 662 -6.46 22.98 -13.15
C SER A 662 -7.87 23.06 -13.73
N SER A 663 -8.68 22.01 -13.54
CA SER A 663 -10.09 21.93 -13.96
C SER A 663 -11.08 22.59 -12.98
N ILE A 664 -10.61 23.33 -11.98
CA ILE A 664 -11.48 24.00 -11.00
C ILE A 664 -12.16 25.20 -11.69
N GLY A 665 -13.47 25.35 -11.54
CA GLY A 665 -14.17 26.53 -12.05
C GLY A 665 -13.81 27.79 -11.26
N PHE A 666 -13.72 28.94 -11.93
CA PHE A 666 -13.35 30.22 -11.29
C PHE A 666 -14.26 30.57 -10.10
N ARG A 667 -15.57 30.33 -10.24
CA ARG A 667 -16.56 30.55 -9.18
C ARG A 667 -16.26 29.71 -7.94
N ASP A 668 -16.06 28.41 -8.13
CA ASP A 668 -15.80 27.47 -7.04
C ASP A 668 -14.47 27.77 -6.34
N TYR A 669 -13.46 28.13 -7.13
CA TYR A 669 -12.17 28.57 -6.64
C TYR A 669 -12.26 29.83 -5.76
N LEU A 670 -12.99 30.84 -6.24
CA LEU A 670 -13.08 32.14 -5.55
C LEU A 670 -13.91 32.02 -4.27
N VAL A 671 -15.05 31.32 -4.33
CA VAL A 671 -15.91 31.06 -3.15
C VAL A 671 -15.18 30.20 -2.13
N GLY A 672 -14.53 29.12 -2.56
CA GLY A 672 -13.74 28.26 -1.67
C GLY A 672 -12.56 29.01 -1.05
N THR A 673 -11.88 29.87 -1.83
CA THR A 673 -10.80 30.72 -1.31
C THR A 673 -11.31 31.73 -0.29
N ALA A 674 -12.47 32.35 -0.51
CA ALA A 674 -13.10 33.24 0.45
C ALA A 674 -13.43 32.52 1.76
N LEU A 675 -14.14 31.39 1.69
CA LEU A 675 -14.53 30.62 2.87
C LEU A 675 -13.32 30.12 3.67
N GLY A 676 -12.25 29.71 3.00
CA GLY A 676 -11.06 29.19 3.67
C GLY A 676 -10.09 30.26 4.22
N MET A 677 -10.03 31.44 3.60
CA MET A 677 -9.13 32.53 4.04
C MET A 677 -9.78 33.48 5.06
N LEU A 678 -11.10 33.70 4.98
CA LEU A 678 -11.79 34.71 5.78
C LEU A 678 -11.63 34.50 7.31
N PRO A 679 -11.75 33.28 7.87
CA PRO A 679 -11.53 33.07 9.30
C PRO A 679 -10.10 33.45 9.74
N GLY A 680 -9.09 33.08 8.92
CA GLY A 680 -7.70 33.40 9.18
C GLY A 680 -7.40 34.90 9.07
N ILE A 681 -8.04 35.60 8.12
CA ILE A 681 -7.93 37.06 7.98
C ILE A 681 -8.52 37.77 9.19
N VAL A 682 -9.74 37.39 9.61
CA VAL A 682 -10.40 37.96 10.80
C VAL A 682 -9.51 37.77 12.02
N LEU A 683 -9.00 36.56 12.25
CA LEU A 683 -8.13 36.25 13.38
C LEU A 683 -6.82 37.06 13.33
N THR A 684 -6.16 37.11 12.18
CA THR A 684 -4.86 37.77 12.03
C THR A 684 -4.99 39.30 12.19
N VAL A 685 -6.02 39.91 11.58
CA VAL A 685 -6.25 41.35 11.66
C VAL A 685 -6.66 41.77 13.06
N THR A 686 -7.57 41.03 13.70
CA THR A 686 -7.99 41.32 15.08
C THR A 686 -6.83 41.12 16.06
N PHE A 687 -6.07 40.03 15.95
CA PHE A 687 -4.88 39.81 16.77
C PHE A 687 -3.84 40.92 16.57
N ALA A 688 -3.54 41.30 15.33
CA ALA A 688 -2.57 42.36 15.04
C ALA A 688 -3.03 43.71 15.61
N HIS A 689 -4.31 44.06 15.44
CA HIS A 689 -4.90 45.27 16.01
C HIS A 689 -4.82 45.29 17.54
N GLN A 690 -5.21 44.21 18.21
CA GLN A 690 -5.19 44.11 19.67
C GLN A 690 -3.76 44.04 20.24
N LEU A 691 -2.83 43.40 19.53
CA LEU A 691 -1.42 43.39 19.90
C LEU A 691 -0.81 44.79 19.80
N SER A 692 -1.13 45.53 18.73
CA SER A 692 -0.71 46.93 18.60
C SER A 692 -1.32 47.81 19.68
N ALA A 693 -2.61 47.64 19.99
CA ALA A 693 -3.27 48.35 21.07
C ALA A 693 -2.60 48.04 22.43
N ALA A 694 -2.30 46.77 22.73
CA ALA A 694 -1.64 46.37 23.96
C ALA A 694 -0.20 46.92 24.10
N LEU A 695 0.52 47.11 22.99
CA LEU A 695 1.91 47.60 22.99
C LEU A 695 2.01 49.13 22.99
N VAL A 696 1.12 49.83 22.30
CA VAL A 696 1.20 51.29 22.10
C VAL A 696 0.30 52.05 23.09
N HIS A 697 -0.88 51.51 23.40
CA HIS A 697 -1.86 52.12 24.31
C HIS A 697 -2.48 51.03 25.22
N PRO A 698 -1.71 50.52 26.20
CA PRO A 698 -2.10 49.35 26.99
C PRO A 698 -3.41 49.61 27.75
N THR A 699 -4.47 48.92 27.34
CA THR A 699 -5.77 48.93 28.02
C THR A 699 -6.12 47.53 28.51
N PRO A 700 -6.81 47.39 29.66
CA PRO A 700 -7.28 46.08 30.15
C PRO A 700 -8.12 45.31 29.12
N ALA A 701 -8.89 46.04 28.29
CA ALA A 701 -9.67 45.48 27.20
C ALA A 701 -8.81 44.81 26.12
N ALA A 702 -7.67 45.40 25.73
CA ALA A 702 -6.78 44.81 24.72
C ALA A 702 -6.18 43.47 25.22
N PHE A 703 -5.76 43.40 26.48
CA PHE A 703 -5.25 42.17 27.09
C PHE A 703 -6.36 41.11 27.26
N ALA A 704 -7.58 41.51 27.63
CA ALA A 704 -8.73 40.61 27.73
C ALA A 704 -9.09 39.98 26.37
N TRP A 705 -9.04 40.76 25.28
CA TRP A 705 -9.26 40.24 23.93
C TRP A 705 -8.16 39.30 23.47
N LEU A 706 -6.88 39.59 23.76
CA LEU A 706 -5.76 38.69 23.45
C LEU A 706 -5.89 37.35 24.21
N ALA A 707 -6.29 37.40 25.49
CA ALA A 707 -6.56 36.21 26.30
C ALA A 707 -7.76 35.40 25.75
N ALA A 708 -8.85 36.07 25.35
CA ALA A 708 -10.02 35.42 24.75
C ALA A 708 -9.68 34.74 23.41
N ILE A 709 -8.90 35.38 22.55
CA ILE A 709 -8.42 34.80 21.30
C ILE A 709 -7.53 33.57 21.56
N GLY A 710 -6.63 33.66 22.55
CA GLY A 710 -5.78 32.54 22.97
C GLY A 710 -6.60 31.35 23.51
N LEU A 711 -7.58 31.60 24.38
CA LEU A 711 -8.47 30.57 24.93
C LEU A 711 -9.34 29.91 23.85
N ALA A 712 -9.85 30.68 22.89
CA ALA A 712 -10.58 30.14 21.75
C ALA A 712 -9.71 29.21 20.90
N PHE A 713 -8.44 29.57 20.68
CA PHE A 713 -7.50 28.73 19.92
C PHE A 713 -7.19 27.41 20.63
N VAL A 714 -7.00 27.44 21.95
CA VAL A 714 -6.83 26.24 22.79
C VAL A 714 -8.09 25.37 22.76
N GLY A 715 -9.28 25.98 22.89
CA GLY A 715 -10.56 25.27 22.86
C GLY A 715 -10.83 24.58 21.51
N VAL A 716 -10.62 25.28 20.40
CA VAL A 716 -10.77 24.72 19.04
C VAL A 716 -9.75 23.60 18.79
N SER A 717 -8.50 23.77 19.24
CA SER A 717 -7.46 22.73 19.12
C SER A 717 -7.82 21.48 19.93
N ALA A 718 -8.34 21.64 21.17
CA ALA A 718 -8.79 20.54 22.01
C ALA A 718 -10.03 19.82 21.43
N LEU A 719 -10.96 20.56 20.83
CA LEU A 719 -12.14 20.02 20.13
C LEU A 719 -11.74 19.25 18.87
N LEU A 720 -10.80 19.76 18.07
CA LEU A 720 -10.24 19.06 16.92
C LEU A 720 -9.53 17.77 17.33
N LEU A 721 -8.71 17.80 18.38
CA LEU A 721 -8.06 16.61 18.92
C LEU A 721 -9.08 15.59 19.44
N ARG A 722 -10.15 16.02 20.10
CA ARG A 722 -11.26 15.14 20.53
C ARG A 722 -12.07 14.59 19.35
N ALA A 723 -12.36 15.39 18.33
CA ALA A 723 -13.10 14.95 17.14
C ALA A 723 -12.30 13.96 16.29
N LEU A 724 -10.98 14.16 16.21
CA LEU A 724 -10.04 13.23 15.56
C LEU A 724 -9.81 11.97 16.42
N GLY A 725 -9.93 12.08 17.75
CA GLY A 725 -9.86 10.94 18.68
C GLY A 725 -11.14 10.10 18.74
N ARG A 726 -12.32 10.67 18.45
CA ARG A 726 -13.62 9.97 18.43
C ARG A 726 -13.94 9.23 17.12
N ARG A 727 -13.05 9.31 16.11
CA ARG A 727 -13.18 8.61 14.82
C ARG A 727 -12.16 7.46 14.67
N ARG A 728 -11.71 6.89 15.79
CA ARG A 728 -10.88 5.68 15.81
C ARG A 728 -11.68 4.49 16.28
#